data_AF-A0A4P5RM54-F1
#
_entry.id   AF-A0A4P5RM54-F1
#
_cell.length_a   1.000
_cell.length_b   1.000
_cell.length_c   1.000
_cell.angle_alpha   90.00
_cell.angle_beta   90.00
_cell.angle_gamma   90.00
#
_symmetry.space_group_name_H-M   'P 1'
#
loop_
_entity.id
_entity.type
_entity.pdbx_description
1 polymer ?
#
loop_
_entity_poly.entity_id
_entity_poly.type
_entity_poly.pdbx_seq_one_letter_code
_entity_poly.pdbx_strand_id
1 'polypeptide(L)'
;MSQIGAFGMAREGKTATEILTHYYSGVEVAPVDDSAFLRINIADKIQSVTFTNESLSLASNIPSSLQIFPGDLAPGVVETSMAATTLPLGGSLTFSILGQSLISSMIDPITGVNSPLPQVPQGGVWTIRWSGTTAFPGEDSLLRMKIGTTTKRYRYGQVQIKLIPGGLTSAAIIVTNTLRLHDEYLRGIGEVPSSWPSAALEAQVIAARTFGLAKKDNLRKVCDCNLYSSVQDQNFVGWSKEIEAVYGKKWVEAVAITQPDTTTGLAILYKGKPIFAYYASSTGGVTENVQDVWGTPVPYLLSVPDPWSLDPTLNPSYSSWARSISQANMAKAFNLPDVARYEVTARTGGGAVKSISAFSTDGKSAQLTGEKFRSLLKLPSAWIQLNAKLINTDSIDEIAISIAKNFWTTSQSAILVNVEAEPEIAISALAFANSQKAPVFVTTGRKLSEATIAELKRRKIKKATLVGTLNSLPSKTTMKKAGVVPTFISGTNFESVALTLGQKISGNPLIVFNEESNWLATQSNTLLSANAPIIWHPLGRESKSVLQFLAKRKNSGIYPYQVVENPAPSKVIITRSLAAAILSGSWRSPIVVLSDEISDEQSIEVVRDILNLYPTIAAVTIIGSDIPADLYVGIS
;
A
#
# COMPACT_ATOMS: atom_id res chain seq x y z
N MET A 1 -16.03 7.61 -4.71
CA MET A 1 -15.71 8.91 -5.33
C MET A 1 -14.28 9.36 -4.99
N SER A 2 -13.53 9.83 -5.98
CA SER A 2 -12.25 10.51 -5.78
C SER A 2 -12.49 11.99 -5.44
N GLN A 3 -11.88 12.51 -4.38
CA GLN A 3 -12.05 13.91 -3.98
C GLN A 3 -11.31 14.86 -4.94
N ILE A 4 -10.07 14.54 -5.31
CA ILE A 4 -9.33 15.26 -6.35
C ILE A 4 -10.06 15.16 -7.70
N GLY A 5 -10.62 13.99 -7.99
CA GLY A 5 -11.44 13.79 -9.16
C GLY A 5 -12.67 14.67 -9.23
N ALA A 6 -13.43 14.73 -8.13
CA ALA A 6 -14.55 15.66 -7.98
C ALA A 6 -14.12 17.13 -8.12
N PHE A 7 -12.95 17.50 -7.58
CA PHE A 7 -12.38 18.83 -7.77
C PHE A 7 -12.06 19.13 -9.24
N GLY A 8 -11.41 18.20 -9.95
CA GLY A 8 -11.10 18.32 -11.37
C GLY A 8 -12.35 18.46 -12.24
N MET A 9 -13.31 17.54 -12.08
CA MET A 9 -14.61 17.60 -12.78
C MET A 9 -15.35 18.92 -12.52
N ALA A 10 -15.36 19.40 -11.28
CA ALA A 10 -16.01 20.67 -10.96
C ALA A 10 -15.32 21.88 -11.63
N ARG A 11 -13.99 21.85 -11.81
CA ARG A 11 -13.26 22.88 -12.58
C ARG A 11 -13.58 22.83 -14.07
N GLU A 12 -14.00 21.68 -14.59
CA GLU A 12 -14.52 21.51 -15.95
C GLU A 12 -16.00 21.89 -16.09
N GLY A 13 -16.62 22.39 -15.02
CA GLY A 13 -18.02 22.84 -15.03
C GLY A 13 -19.04 21.73 -14.81
N LYS A 14 -18.61 20.54 -14.37
CA LYS A 14 -19.55 19.47 -13.99
C LYS A 14 -20.33 19.82 -12.74
N THR A 15 -21.61 19.47 -12.75
CA THR A 15 -22.52 19.60 -11.59
C THR A 15 -22.24 18.52 -10.54
N ALA A 16 -22.70 18.73 -9.31
CA ALA A 16 -22.58 17.73 -8.25
C ALA A 16 -23.19 16.38 -8.63
N THR A 17 -24.35 16.39 -9.31
CA THR A 17 -25.02 15.16 -9.78
C THR A 17 -24.21 14.44 -10.85
N GLU A 18 -23.61 15.14 -11.82
CA GLU A 18 -22.73 14.53 -12.83
C GLU A 18 -21.48 13.91 -12.18
N ILE A 19 -20.89 14.59 -11.19
CA ILE A 19 -19.74 14.08 -10.44
C ILE A 19 -20.13 12.78 -9.72
N LEU A 20 -21.25 12.78 -9.00
CA LEU A 20 -21.69 11.63 -8.22
C LEU A 20 -22.08 10.44 -9.10
N THR A 21 -22.81 10.68 -10.19
CA THR A 21 -23.24 9.61 -11.11
C THR A 21 -22.08 9.05 -11.93
N HIS A 22 -20.99 9.80 -12.11
CA HIS A 22 -19.72 9.26 -12.63
C HIS A 22 -19.08 8.24 -11.68
N TYR A 23 -19.00 8.55 -10.38
CA TYR A 23 -18.32 7.68 -9.41
C TYR A 23 -19.18 6.55 -8.83
N TYR A 24 -20.50 6.61 -8.97
CA TYR A 24 -21.42 5.61 -8.44
C TYR A 24 -22.36 5.15 -9.55
N SER A 25 -22.22 3.90 -9.99
CA SER A 25 -22.94 3.40 -11.17
C SER A 25 -24.40 3.06 -10.89
N GLY A 26 -25.30 3.47 -11.80
CA GLY A 26 -26.72 3.11 -11.74
C GLY A 26 -27.46 3.68 -10.53
N VAL A 27 -26.97 4.78 -9.97
CA VAL A 27 -27.58 5.50 -8.85
C VAL A 27 -28.43 6.68 -9.33
N GLU A 28 -29.25 7.18 -8.43
CA GLU A 28 -30.01 8.42 -8.56
C GLU A 28 -29.61 9.38 -7.43
N VAL A 29 -29.57 10.68 -7.71
CA VAL A 29 -29.45 11.72 -6.66
C VAL A 29 -30.83 12.33 -6.46
N ALA A 30 -31.42 12.09 -5.29
CA ALA A 30 -32.81 12.46 -4.99
C ALA A 30 -32.96 12.95 -3.54
N PRO A 31 -33.99 13.77 -3.24
CA PRO A 31 -34.30 14.18 -1.88
C PRO A 31 -34.78 13.00 -1.03
N VAL A 32 -34.30 12.91 0.19
CA VAL A 32 -34.73 11.94 1.21
C VAL A 32 -34.80 12.59 2.57
N ASP A 33 -35.63 12.05 3.46
CA ASP A 33 -35.63 12.43 4.87
C ASP A 33 -34.25 12.15 5.49
N ASP A 34 -33.62 13.20 6.02
CA ASP A 34 -32.35 13.16 6.74
C ASP A 34 -32.46 13.82 8.12
N SER A 35 -33.66 13.82 8.70
CA SER A 35 -33.95 14.35 10.03
C SER A 35 -33.36 13.51 11.18
N ALA A 36 -32.85 12.32 10.87
CA ALA A 36 -32.29 11.38 11.83
C ALA A 36 -31.09 11.95 12.59
N PHE A 37 -30.93 11.51 13.84
CA PHE A 37 -29.75 11.82 14.66
C PHE A 37 -28.67 10.76 14.47
N LEU A 38 -27.41 11.20 14.39
CA LEU A 38 -26.22 10.34 14.35
C LEU A 38 -25.39 10.57 15.61
N ARG A 39 -24.96 9.47 16.25
CA ARG A 39 -24.01 9.50 17.36
C ARG A 39 -22.58 9.35 16.83
N ILE A 40 -21.78 10.41 16.95
CA ILE A 40 -20.42 10.48 16.42
C ILE A 40 -19.41 10.30 17.56
N ASN A 41 -18.52 9.30 17.47
CA ASN A 41 -17.43 9.15 18.43
C ASN A 41 -16.37 10.23 18.19
N ILE A 42 -16.28 11.17 19.13
CA ILE A 42 -15.39 12.33 19.07
C ILE A 42 -14.13 12.17 19.95
N ALA A 43 -14.12 11.16 20.82
CA ALA A 43 -12.93 10.65 21.48
C ALA A 43 -13.13 9.19 21.91
N ASP A 44 -12.19 8.32 21.52
CA ASP A 44 -12.28 6.89 21.76
C ASP A 44 -11.24 6.43 22.79
N LYS A 45 -11.73 5.76 23.84
CA LYS A 45 -10.93 5.09 24.88
C LYS A 45 -9.84 5.96 25.52
N ILE A 46 -10.21 7.17 25.94
CA ILE A 46 -9.31 8.12 26.62
C ILE A 46 -9.35 7.94 28.16
N GLN A 47 -8.39 8.55 28.86
CA GLN A 47 -8.31 8.46 30.33
C GLN A 47 -8.87 9.69 31.05
N SER A 48 -8.89 10.85 30.38
CA SER A 48 -9.41 12.10 30.94
C SER A 48 -9.85 13.05 29.84
N VAL A 49 -10.90 13.83 30.12
CA VAL A 49 -11.43 14.88 29.25
C VAL A 49 -11.98 16.03 30.08
N THR A 50 -11.73 17.25 29.62
CA THR A 50 -12.26 18.48 30.23
C THR A 50 -13.20 19.19 29.25
N PHE A 51 -14.32 19.67 29.75
CA PHE A 51 -15.30 20.46 29.04
C PHE A 51 -15.37 21.87 29.64
N THR A 52 -15.45 22.88 28.77
CA THR A 52 -15.76 24.26 29.14
C THR A 52 -16.76 24.86 28.15
N ASN A 53 -17.39 25.96 28.54
CA ASN A 53 -18.30 26.71 27.66
C ASN A 53 -17.61 27.94 27.07
N GLU A 54 -18.00 28.34 25.88
CA GLU A 54 -17.55 29.56 25.18
C GLU A 54 -18.79 30.24 24.56
N SER A 55 -19.09 31.48 24.96
CA SER A 55 -20.18 32.26 24.37
C SER A 55 -19.81 32.75 22.98
N LEU A 56 -20.75 32.66 22.02
CA LEU A 56 -20.60 33.27 20.69
C LEU A 56 -21.22 34.67 20.61
N SER A 57 -22.04 35.04 21.59
CA SER A 57 -22.63 36.38 21.71
C SER A 57 -21.97 37.16 22.85
N LEU A 58 -21.54 38.39 22.57
CA LEU A 58 -21.09 39.37 23.57
C LEU A 58 -22.23 40.31 24.03
N ALA A 59 -23.43 40.19 23.44
CA ALA A 59 -24.49 41.20 23.51
C ALA A 59 -25.71 40.78 24.34
N SER A 60 -25.80 39.52 24.78
CA SER A 60 -26.94 39.01 25.52
C SER A 60 -26.71 39.01 27.03
N ASN A 61 -27.70 39.47 27.80
CA ASN A 61 -27.73 39.33 29.26
C ASN A 61 -28.08 37.89 29.71
N ILE A 62 -28.17 36.93 28.78
CA ILE A 62 -28.46 35.52 29.05
C ILE A 62 -27.13 34.76 29.01
N PRO A 63 -26.64 34.23 30.14
CA PRO A 63 -25.33 33.58 30.17
C PRO A 63 -25.38 32.22 29.46
N SER A 64 -24.39 31.95 28.61
CA SER A 64 -24.16 30.62 28.07
C SER A 64 -23.95 29.62 29.22
N SER A 65 -24.63 28.48 29.19
CA SER A 65 -24.51 27.46 30.25
C SER A 65 -24.44 26.04 29.69
N LEU A 66 -23.78 25.15 30.43
CA LEU A 66 -23.84 23.70 30.19
C LEU A 66 -24.72 23.06 31.26
N GLN A 67 -25.70 22.27 30.87
CA GLN A 67 -26.47 21.42 31.76
C GLN A 67 -25.92 19.99 31.72
N ILE A 68 -25.69 19.41 32.90
CA ILE A 68 -25.14 18.07 33.07
C ILE A 68 -26.23 17.17 33.63
N PHE A 69 -26.55 16.11 32.89
CA PHE A 69 -27.59 15.15 33.26
C PHE A 69 -27.02 13.76 33.49
N PRO A 70 -27.50 13.04 34.52
CA PRO A 70 -27.22 11.63 34.67
C PRO A 70 -27.96 10.83 33.60
N GLY A 71 -27.29 9.88 32.95
CA GLY A 71 -27.89 8.98 31.97
C GLY A 71 -27.69 9.39 30.51
N ASP A 72 -28.21 8.53 29.64
CA ASP A 72 -28.18 8.71 28.18
C ASP A 72 -29.52 9.30 27.72
N LEU A 73 -29.57 10.61 27.49
CA LEU A 73 -30.82 11.31 27.15
C LEU A 73 -31.12 11.23 25.65
N ALA A 74 -32.40 11.17 25.30
CA ALA A 74 -32.86 11.20 23.92
C ALA A 74 -32.44 12.51 23.22
N PRO A 75 -31.87 12.47 22.00
CA PRO A 75 -31.47 13.67 21.29
C PRO A 75 -32.69 14.48 20.81
N GLY A 76 -32.52 15.79 20.66
CA GLY A 76 -33.55 16.69 20.12
C GLY A 76 -34.75 16.95 21.05
N VAL A 77 -34.80 16.34 22.23
CA VAL A 77 -35.85 16.54 23.23
C VAL A 77 -35.35 17.50 24.29
N VAL A 78 -36.01 18.63 24.53
CA VAL A 78 -35.69 19.50 25.67
C VAL A 78 -36.04 18.78 26.97
N GLU A 79 -35.07 18.65 27.87
CA GLU A 79 -35.25 17.92 29.13
C GLU A 79 -36.03 18.77 30.13
N THR A 80 -37.09 18.21 30.71
CA THR A 80 -37.91 18.89 31.73
C THR A 80 -37.49 18.54 33.15
N SER A 81 -36.74 17.44 33.33
CA SER A 81 -36.16 17.11 34.63
C SER A 81 -35.02 18.07 35.00
N MET A 82 -34.77 18.20 36.31
CA MET A 82 -33.66 19.02 36.79
C MET A 82 -32.33 18.39 36.40
N ALA A 83 -31.44 19.20 35.81
CA ALA A 83 -30.04 18.83 35.63
C ALA A 83 -29.40 18.50 36.99
N ALA A 84 -28.48 17.53 37.02
CA ALA A 84 -27.71 17.24 38.22
C ALA A 84 -26.87 18.45 38.66
N THR A 85 -26.43 19.25 37.69
CA THR A 85 -25.77 20.54 37.92
C THR A 85 -25.71 21.34 36.61
N THR A 86 -25.41 22.64 36.73
CA THR A 86 -25.18 23.55 35.61
C THR A 86 -23.79 24.16 35.74
N LEU A 87 -23.00 24.12 34.67
CA LEU A 87 -21.70 24.78 34.60
C LEU A 87 -21.86 26.18 33.99
N PRO A 88 -21.63 27.27 34.75
CA PRO A 88 -21.63 28.62 34.22
C PRO A 88 -20.38 28.91 33.36
N LEU A 89 -20.44 30.01 32.60
CA LEU A 89 -19.32 30.49 31.77
C LEU A 89 -18.05 30.70 32.62
N GLY A 90 -16.91 30.27 32.09
CA GLY A 90 -15.61 30.32 32.78
C GLY A 90 -15.30 29.10 33.65
N GLY A 91 -16.31 28.29 34.00
CA GLY A 91 -16.12 27.06 34.77
C GLY A 91 -15.49 25.95 33.93
N SER A 92 -15.06 24.87 34.60
CA SER A 92 -14.59 23.65 33.91
C SER A 92 -15.14 22.38 34.53
N LEU A 93 -15.42 21.39 33.68
CA LEU A 93 -15.89 20.06 34.08
C LEU A 93 -14.93 19.00 33.53
N THR A 94 -14.29 18.24 34.41
CA THR A 94 -13.35 17.18 34.03
C THR A 94 -13.90 15.81 34.43
N PHE A 95 -13.83 14.87 33.50
CA PHE A 95 -14.03 13.45 33.74
C PHE A 95 -12.71 12.72 33.63
N SER A 96 -12.43 11.80 34.55
CA SER A 96 -11.21 11.01 34.57
C SER A 96 -11.48 9.59 35.05
N ILE A 97 -10.60 8.65 34.67
CA ILE A 97 -10.62 7.29 35.21
C ILE A 97 -9.74 7.23 36.47
N LEU A 98 -10.31 6.68 37.54
CA LEU A 98 -9.57 6.29 38.74
C LEU A 98 -9.85 4.81 39.02
N GLY A 99 -8.84 3.96 38.81
CA GLY A 99 -9.00 2.51 38.85
C GLY A 99 -9.93 2.01 37.76
N GLN A 100 -11.13 1.55 38.14
CA GLN A 100 -12.18 1.10 37.21
C GLN A 100 -13.39 2.03 37.16
N SER A 101 -13.33 3.17 37.86
CA SER A 101 -14.47 4.07 38.04
C SER A 101 -14.28 5.37 37.28
N LEU A 102 -15.40 5.91 36.78
CA LEU A 102 -15.47 7.25 36.24
C LEU A 102 -15.65 8.24 37.39
N ILE A 103 -14.70 9.14 37.56
CA ILE A 103 -14.79 10.26 38.50
C ILE A 103 -14.99 11.57 37.75
N SER A 104 -15.54 12.56 38.45
CA SER A 104 -15.80 13.89 37.90
C SER A 104 -15.31 14.98 38.86
N SER A 105 -14.95 16.12 38.30
CA SER A 105 -14.48 17.29 39.04
C SER A 105 -14.96 18.54 38.30
N MET A 106 -15.70 19.38 39.00
CA MET A 106 -16.24 20.64 38.51
C MET A 106 -15.59 21.80 39.27
N ILE A 107 -15.03 22.75 38.53
CA ILE A 107 -14.48 23.99 39.09
C ILE A 107 -15.46 25.12 38.82
N ASP A 108 -15.96 25.72 39.91
CA ASP A 108 -16.79 26.91 39.87
C ASP A 108 -15.92 28.16 39.51
N PRO A 109 -16.32 28.97 38.52
CA PRO A 109 -15.50 30.08 38.05
C PRO A 109 -15.44 31.28 39.00
N ILE A 110 -16.39 31.42 39.91
CA ILE A 110 -16.49 32.56 40.83
C ILE A 110 -15.71 32.25 42.11
N THR A 111 -15.93 31.08 42.67
CA THR A 111 -15.39 30.66 43.96
C THR A 111 -14.08 29.89 43.85
N GLY A 112 -13.78 29.33 42.66
CA GLY A 112 -12.64 28.43 42.45
C GLY A 112 -12.79 27.06 43.13
N VAL A 113 -13.93 26.79 43.76
CA VAL A 113 -14.18 25.54 44.48
C VAL A 113 -14.23 24.38 43.49
N ASN A 114 -13.50 23.31 43.80
CA ASN A 114 -13.53 22.06 43.06
C ASN A 114 -14.45 21.06 43.77
N SER A 115 -15.55 20.67 43.11
CA SER A 115 -16.56 19.74 43.65
C SER A 115 -16.79 18.57 42.70
N PRO A 116 -17.01 17.34 43.20
CA PRO A 116 -17.45 16.23 42.37
C PRO A 116 -18.92 16.39 41.93
N LEU A 117 -19.33 15.71 40.86
CA LEU A 117 -20.75 15.60 40.53
C LEU A 117 -21.49 14.74 41.57
N PRO A 118 -22.77 15.05 41.87
CA PRO A 118 -23.46 14.53 43.05
C PRO A 118 -23.61 13.00 43.12
N GLN A 119 -23.72 12.28 41.99
CA GLN A 119 -23.64 10.79 41.90
C GLN A 119 -23.36 10.34 40.45
N VAL A 120 -22.59 9.27 40.24
CA VAL A 120 -22.46 8.63 38.91
C VAL A 120 -23.70 7.77 38.65
N PRO A 121 -24.44 7.97 37.55
CA PRO A 121 -25.65 7.21 37.24
C PRO A 121 -25.39 5.71 37.07
N GLN A 122 -26.40 4.88 37.39
CA GLN A 122 -26.42 3.47 36.99
C GLN A 122 -26.23 3.37 35.46
N GLY A 123 -25.18 2.66 35.03
CA GLY A 123 -24.80 2.56 33.62
C GLY A 123 -23.64 3.45 33.18
N GLY A 124 -23.17 4.38 34.03
CA GLY A 124 -21.90 5.10 33.80
C GLY A 124 -21.90 6.05 32.61
N VAL A 125 -23.06 6.64 32.27
CA VAL A 125 -23.22 7.61 31.17
C VAL A 125 -23.66 8.97 31.70
N TRP A 126 -23.02 10.03 31.24
CA TRP A 126 -23.45 11.42 31.46
C TRP A 126 -23.83 12.07 30.14
N THR A 127 -24.84 12.92 30.15
CA THR A 127 -25.20 13.77 29.01
C THR A 127 -24.90 15.23 29.32
N ILE A 128 -24.19 15.92 28.43
CA ILE A 128 -23.98 17.38 28.44
C ILE A 128 -24.79 18.01 27.33
N ARG A 129 -25.58 19.03 27.68
CA ARG A 129 -26.30 19.91 26.75
C ARG A 129 -25.90 21.35 26.99
N TRP A 130 -25.83 22.15 25.93
CA TRP A 130 -25.40 23.55 26.02
C TRP A 130 -26.31 24.48 25.25
N SER A 131 -26.36 25.74 25.70
CA SER A 131 -27.29 26.73 25.17
C SER A 131 -27.08 26.97 23.67
N GLY A 132 -28.18 27.26 22.97
CA GLY A 132 -28.16 27.52 21.52
C GLY A 132 -28.16 26.24 20.67
N THR A 133 -28.39 25.07 21.27
CA THR A 133 -28.58 23.80 20.55
C THR A 133 -30.04 23.38 20.51
N THR A 134 -30.39 22.43 19.64
CA THR A 134 -31.74 21.84 19.61
C THR A 134 -32.18 21.29 20.97
N ALA A 135 -31.25 20.66 21.70
CA ALA A 135 -31.55 20.00 22.98
C ALA A 135 -31.57 20.97 24.19
N PHE A 136 -31.01 22.17 24.02
CA PHE A 136 -31.08 23.25 25.01
C PHE A 136 -31.09 24.61 24.29
N PRO A 137 -32.27 25.09 23.86
CA PRO A 137 -32.41 26.38 23.19
C PRO A 137 -31.96 27.53 24.10
N GLY A 138 -31.46 28.60 23.49
CA GLY A 138 -30.93 29.76 24.20
C GLY A 138 -29.87 30.46 23.37
N GLU A 139 -28.97 31.18 24.03
CA GLU A 139 -27.86 31.87 23.36
C GLU A 139 -26.86 30.91 22.73
N ASP A 140 -26.44 31.29 21.52
CA ASP A 140 -25.42 30.59 20.76
C ASP A 140 -24.12 30.46 21.56
N SER A 141 -23.72 29.22 21.79
CA SER A 141 -22.49 28.89 22.52
C SER A 141 -21.79 27.68 21.93
N LEU A 142 -20.54 27.48 22.36
CA LEU A 142 -19.71 26.37 21.96
C LEU A 142 -19.35 25.52 23.18
N LEU A 143 -19.49 24.21 23.01
CA LEU A 143 -18.83 23.26 23.89
C LEU A 143 -17.36 23.13 23.48
N ARG A 144 -16.43 23.49 24.36
CA ARG A 144 -15.01 23.20 24.19
C ARG A 144 -14.69 21.88 24.89
N MET A 145 -14.08 20.96 24.16
CA MET A 145 -13.58 19.68 24.69
C MET A 145 -12.07 19.65 24.59
N LYS A 146 -11.39 19.42 25.72
CA LYS A 146 -9.94 19.33 25.83
C LYS A 146 -9.50 17.93 26.25
N ILE A 147 -8.55 17.36 25.52
CA ILE A 147 -7.91 16.07 25.82
C ILE A 147 -6.39 16.27 25.69
N GLY A 148 -5.67 16.18 26.81
CA GLY A 148 -4.27 16.55 26.86
C GLY A 148 -4.07 18.01 26.44
N THR A 149 -3.35 18.22 25.34
CA THR A 149 -3.10 19.56 24.74
C THR A 149 -4.08 19.91 23.62
N THR A 150 -4.84 18.95 23.10
CA THR A 150 -5.75 19.15 21.98
C THR A 150 -7.09 19.69 22.46
N THR A 151 -7.58 20.76 21.82
CA THR A 151 -8.92 21.31 22.07
C THR A 151 -9.75 21.27 20.80
N LYS A 152 -10.97 20.73 20.88
CA LYS A 152 -11.99 20.77 19.82
C LYS A 152 -13.19 21.60 20.29
N ARG A 153 -13.92 22.18 19.34
CA ARG A 153 -15.09 23.04 19.60
C ARG A 153 -16.30 22.50 18.84
N TYR A 154 -17.46 22.48 19.49
CA TYR A 154 -18.71 21.99 18.90
C TYR A 154 -19.82 23.01 19.11
N ARG A 155 -20.49 23.36 18.01
CA ARG A 155 -21.63 24.29 18.00
C ARG A 155 -22.95 23.59 18.22
N TYR A 156 -23.09 22.35 17.74
CA TYR A 156 -24.35 21.61 17.73
C TYR A 156 -24.26 20.26 18.43
N GLY A 157 -25.44 19.71 18.74
CA GLY A 157 -25.63 18.37 19.29
C GLY A 157 -25.76 18.32 20.80
N GLN A 158 -25.56 17.12 21.35
CA GLN A 158 -25.46 16.83 22.77
C GLN A 158 -24.38 15.77 22.99
N VAL A 159 -23.55 15.94 24.03
CA VAL A 159 -22.41 15.05 24.26
C VAL A 159 -22.73 13.99 25.30
N GLN A 160 -22.39 12.74 25.00
CA GLN A 160 -22.42 11.64 25.98
C GLN A 160 -21.00 11.29 26.41
N ILE A 161 -20.80 11.07 27.71
CA ILE A 161 -19.56 10.59 28.31
C ILE A 161 -19.87 9.23 28.92
N LYS A 162 -19.23 8.18 28.41
CA LYS A 162 -19.49 6.80 28.80
C LYS A 162 -18.25 6.11 29.32
N LEU A 163 -18.38 5.46 30.48
CA LEU A 163 -17.38 4.53 30.99
C LEU A 163 -17.42 3.22 30.21
N ILE A 164 -16.26 2.77 29.74
CA ILE A 164 -16.05 1.43 29.21
C ILE A 164 -15.19 0.64 30.22
N PRO A 165 -15.73 -0.44 30.82
CA PRO A 165 -14.96 -1.30 31.72
C PRO A 165 -13.75 -1.91 31.00
N GLY A 166 -12.59 -1.87 31.63
CA GLY A 166 -11.34 -2.39 31.05
C GLY A 166 -11.10 -3.88 31.27
N GLY A 167 -11.90 -4.54 32.11
CA GLY A 167 -11.67 -5.93 32.50
C GLY A 167 -10.33 -6.07 33.24
N LEU A 168 -9.37 -6.77 32.61
CA LEU A 168 -7.98 -6.89 33.11
C LEU A 168 -7.08 -5.69 32.75
N THR A 169 -7.57 -4.76 31.92
CA THR A 169 -6.90 -3.50 31.58
C THR A 169 -7.58 -2.31 32.25
N SER A 170 -6.97 -1.13 32.21
CA SER A 170 -7.60 0.10 32.73
C SER A 170 -8.92 0.39 32.02
N ALA A 171 -9.92 0.84 32.77
CA ALA A 171 -11.14 1.37 32.19
C ALA A 171 -10.84 2.60 31.32
N ALA A 172 -11.77 2.95 30.43
CA ALA A 172 -11.60 4.06 29.52
C ALA A 172 -12.89 4.86 29.33
N ILE A 173 -12.74 6.09 28.84
CA ILE A 173 -13.84 7.00 28.53
C ILE A 173 -14.07 6.99 27.01
N ILE A 174 -15.32 6.87 26.62
CA ILE A 174 -15.79 7.22 25.28
C ILE A 174 -16.57 8.53 25.37
N VAL A 175 -16.29 9.44 24.44
CA VAL A 175 -17.06 10.68 24.27
C VAL A 175 -17.70 10.67 22.89
N THR A 176 -19.02 10.82 22.85
CA THR A 176 -19.78 10.91 21.60
C THR A 176 -20.56 12.22 21.54
N ASN A 177 -20.75 12.76 20.34
CA ASN A 177 -21.65 13.88 20.08
C ASN A 177 -22.80 13.38 19.22
N THR A 178 -24.03 13.47 19.72
CA THR A 178 -25.23 13.13 18.97
C THR A 178 -25.77 14.37 18.28
N LEU A 179 -25.82 14.34 16.95
CA LEU A 179 -26.09 15.47 16.05
C LEU A 179 -27.19 15.11 15.06
N ARG A 180 -28.03 16.08 14.69
CA ARG A 180 -28.97 15.92 13.58
C ARG A 180 -28.19 15.83 12.27
N LEU A 181 -28.51 14.85 11.43
CA LEU A 181 -27.81 14.65 10.16
C LEU A 181 -28.02 15.84 9.22
N HIS A 182 -29.27 16.27 9.07
CA HIS A 182 -29.70 17.34 8.18
C HIS A 182 -28.77 18.56 8.18
N ASP A 183 -28.65 19.27 9.31
CA ASP A 183 -28.05 20.61 9.39
C ASP A 183 -27.01 20.79 10.51
N GLU A 184 -26.78 19.80 11.36
CA GLU A 184 -25.80 19.88 12.45
C GLU A 184 -24.53 19.08 12.12
N TYR A 185 -24.67 17.81 11.72
CA TYR A 185 -23.53 16.92 11.44
C TYR A 185 -22.74 17.33 10.20
N LEU A 186 -23.43 17.58 9.08
CA LEU A 186 -22.79 17.87 7.80
C LEU A 186 -21.94 19.14 7.82
N ARG A 187 -22.31 20.11 8.66
CA ARG A 187 -21.54 21.35 8.84
C ARG A 187 -20.14 21.13 9.42
N GLY A 188 -19.94 20.05 10.16
CA GLY A 188 -18.65 19.71 10.77
C GLY A 188 -17.78 18.73 9.98
N ILE A 189 -18.17 18.33 8.76
CA ILE A 189 -17.38 17.42 7.91
C ILE A 189 -16.18 18.16 7.31
N GLY A 190 -14.98 17.71 7.64
CA GLY A 190 -13.69 18.31 7.25
C GLY A 190 -12.92 17.48 6.21
N GLU A 191 -13.61 16.90 5.23
CA GLU A 191 -13.01 15.96 4.28
C GLU A 191 -12.30 16.61 3.10
N VAL A 192 -12.80 17.76 2.65
CA VAL A 192 -12.24 18.54 1.54
C VAL A 192 -12.03 20.00 1.96
N PRO A 193 -11.08 20.74 1.36
CA PRO A 193 -10.93 22.18 1.57
C PRO A 193 -12.20 22.95 1.17
N SER A 194 -12.67 23.89 2.00
CA SER A 194 -13.85 24.71 1.66
C SER A 194 -13.58 25.70 0.52
N SER A 195 -12.33 25.86 0.09
CA SER A 195 -11.94 26.71 -1.03
C SER A 195 -12.29 26.12 -2.39
N TRP A 196 -12.63 24.83 -2.46
CA TRP A 196 -12.97 24.14 -3.71
C TRP A 196 -14.24 24.70 -4.39
N PRO A 197 -14.42 24.44 -5.70
CA PRO A 197 -15.63 24.85 -6.42
C PRO A 197 -16.90 24.28 -5.78
N SER A 198 -18.02 25.02 -5.89
CA SER A 198 -19.28 24.68 -5.24
C SER A 198 -19.76 23.26 -5.58
N ALA A 199 -19.72 22.87 -6.86
CA ALA A 199 -20.13 21.53 -7.28
C ALA A 199 -19.35 20.38 -6.61
N ALA A 200 -18.05 20.58 -6.33
CA ALA A 200 -17.25 19.60 -5.60
C ALA A 200 -17.62 19.55 -4.10
N LEU A 201 -17.91 20.71 -3.50
CA LEU A 201 -18.39 20.79 -2.11
C LEU A 201 -19.76 20.12 -1.97
N GLU A 202 -20.70 20.45 -2.85
CA GLU A 202 -22.05 19.86 -2.90
C GLU A 202 -21.99 18.34 -3.10
N ALA A 203 -21.16 17.84 -4.02
CA ALA A 203 -20.94 16.41 -4.22
C ALA A 203 -20.41 15.73 -2.93
N GLN A 204 -19.46 16.37 -2.24
CA GLN A 204 -18.93 15.85 -0.97
C GLN A 204 -19.97 15.87 0.15
N VAL A 205 -20.81 16.91 0.25
CA VAL A 205 -21.92 16.97 1.21
C VAL A 205 -22.92 15.85 0.95
N ILE A 206 -23.37 15.68 -0.29
CA ILE A 206 -24.34 14.65 -0.68
C ILE A 206 -23.78 13.25 -0.39
N ALA A 207 -22.50 13.00 -0.72
CA ALA A 207 -21.83 11.74 -0.39
C ALA A 207 -21.75 11.51 1.12
N ALA A 208 -21.41 12.54 1.90
CA ALA A 208 -21.34 12.44 3.35
C ALA A 208 -22.70 12.19 4.01
N ARG A 209 -23.75 12.89 3.55
CA ARG A 209 -25.14 12.66 3.97
C ARG A 209 -25.57 11.23 3.71
N THR A 210 -25.30 10.76 2.50
CA THR A 210 -25.65 9.40 2.07
C THR A 210 -24.97 8.34 2.94
N PHE A 211 -23.68 8.50 3.23
CA PHE A 211 -22.96 7.59 4.13
C PHE A 211 -23.53 7.59 5.55
N GLY A 212 -23.87 8.77 6.08
CA GLY A 212 -24.57 8.92 7.36
C GLY A 212 -25.91 8.20 7.39
N LEU A 213 -26.75 8.39 6.38
CA LEU A 213 -28.04 7.70 6.25
C LEU A 213 -27.89 6.18 6.20
N ALA A 214 -26.90 5.67 5.46
CA ALA A 214 -26.64 4.23 5.37
C ALA A 214 -26.16 3.61 6.70
N LYS A 215 -25.69 4.44 7.66
CA LYS A 215 -25.16 4.01 8.97
C LYS A 215 -26.06 4.34 10.16
N LYS A 216 -27.13 5.13 9.95
CA LYS A 216 -27.99 5.65 11.03
C LYS A 216 -28.61 4.57 11.91
N ASP A 217 -28.96 3.43 11.33
CA ASP A 217 -29.63 2.32 12.04
C ASP A 217 -28.63 1.35 12.70
N ASN A 218 -27.31 1.57 12.57
CA ASN A 218 -26.27 0.71 13.10
C ASN A 218 -25.45 1.40 14.20
N LEU A 219 -25.94 1.31 15.45
CA LEU A 219 -25.21 1.76 16.63
C LEU A 219 -24.19 0.70 17.07
N ARG A 220 -22.90 0.97 16.86
CA ARG A 220 -21.82 0.05 17.22
C ARG A 220 -21.53 0.11 18.72
N LYS A 221 -21.77 -1.01 19.41
CA LYS A 221 -21.53 -1.14 20.87
C LYS A 221 -20.09 -0.81 21.29
N VAL A 222 -19.10 -1.15 20.45
CA VAL A 222 -17.67 -0.99 20.78
C VAL A 222 -17.24 0.48 20.93
N CYS A 223 -17.90 1.39 20.22
CA CYS A 223 -17.58 2.82 20.21
C CYS A 223 -18.73 3.69 20.74
N ASP A 224 -19.84 3.06 21.11
CA ASP A 224 -21.12 3.71 21.39
C ASP A 224 -21.53 4.70 20.29
N CYS A 225 -21.37 4.34 19.01
CA CYS A 225 -21.45 5.32 17.91
C CYS A 225 -21.98 4.72 16.60
N ASN A 226 -22.65 5.57 15.81
CA ASN A 226 -22.91 5.29 14.41
C ASN A 226 -21.61 5.45 13.60
N LEU A 227 -20.86 6.53 13.84
CA LEU A 227 -19.69 6.94 13.05
C LEU A 227 -18.53 7.36 13.96
N TYR A 228 -17.28 7.09 13.56
CA TYR A 228 -16.10 7.72 14.13
C TYR A 228 -15.84 9.08 13.46
N SER A 229 -15.29 10.03 14.21
CA SER A 229 -14.88 11.36 13.71
C SER A 229 -13.55 11.39 12.94
N SER A 230 -13.06 10.23 12.51
CA SER A 230 -11.71 10.04 11.94
C SER A 230 -11.77 9.16 10.69
N VAL A 231 -10.61 8.84 10.12
CA VAL A 231 -10.43 8.05 8.89
C VAL A 231 -11.10 6.66 8.90
N GLN A 232 -11.54 6.17 10.06
CA GLN A 232 -12.33 4.94 10.18
C GLN A 232 -13.72 5.07 9.55
N ASP A 233 -14.30 6.26 9.53
CA ASP A 233 -15.58 6.55 8.88
C ASP A 233 -15.51 7.88 8.11
N GLN A 234 -15.68 9.02 8.79
CA GLN A 234 -15.64 10.35 8.16
C GLN A 234 -14.93 11.36 9.08
N ASN A 235 -14.08 12.20 8.50
CA ASN A 235 -13.37 13.24 9.24
C ASN A 235 -14.34 14.33 9.73
N PHE A 236 -14.76 14.25 10.99
CA PHE A 236 -15.65 15.23 11.63
C PHE A 236 -14.84 16.13 12.57
N VAL A 237 -14.71 17.39 12.18
CA VAL A 237 -13.89 18.40 12.88
C VAL A 237 -14.74 19.39 13.69
N GLY A 238 -16.06 19.33 13.55
CA GLY A 238 -16.99 20.19 14.29
C GLY A 238 -16.88 21.65 13.85
N TRP A 239 -16.93 22.57 14.82
CA TRP A 239 -17.04 24.02 14.57
C TRP A 239 -15.87 24.59 13.76
N SER A 240 -14.70 23.93 13.77
CA SER A 240 -13.54 24.40 13.01
C SER A 240 -13.78 24.48 11.51
N LYS A 241 -14.74 23.70 10.97
CA LYS A 241 -15.09 23.71 9.55
C LYS A 241 -15.85 24.99 9.17
N GLU A 242 -16.86 25.35 9.95
CA GLU A 242 -17.72 26.50 9.69
C GLU A 242 -16.96 27.83 9.82
N ILE A 243 -15.97 27.89 10.72
CA ILE A 243 -15.18 29.10 10.97
C ILE A 243 -13.89 29.19 10.14
N GLU A 244 -13.68 28.31 9.16
CA GLU A 244 -12.55 28.45 8.25
C GLU A 244 -12.57 29.87 7.65
N ALA A 245 -11.49 30.63 7.88
CA ALA A 245 -11.41 32.01 7.42
C ALA A 245 -11.65 32.08 5.91
N VAL A 246 -12.50 33.02 5.48
CA VAL A 246 -12.92 33.24 4.08
C VAL A 246 -13.83 32.14 3.51
N TYR A 247 -13.51 30.86 3.72
CA TYR A 247 -14.11 29.75 2.98
C TYR A 247 -15.14 28.93 3.74
N GLY A 248 -15.19 28.98 5.08
CA GLY A 248 -16.15 28.19 5.87
C GLY A 248 -17.61 28.45 5.47
N LYS A 249 -17.93 29.69 5.09
CA LYS A 249 -19.24 30.06 4.53
C LYS A 249 -19.62 29.29 3.26
N LYS A 250 -18.66 28.96 2.39
CA LYS A 250 -18.91 28.17 1.17
C LYS A 250 -19.31 26.74 1.51
N TRP A 251 -18.70 26.16 2.55
CA TRP A 251 -19.11 24.83 3.03
C TRP A 251 -20.52 24.85 3.58
N VAL A 252 -20.85 25.83 4.43
CA VAL A 252 -22.19 26.00 4.98
C VAL A 252 -23.23 26.22 3.87
N GLU A 253 -22.90 27.00 2.85
CA GLU A 253 -23.73 27.22 1.67
C GLU A 253 -23.94 25.92 0.87
N ALA A 254 -22.90 25.11 0.66
CA ALA A 254 -23.03 23.79 0.02
C ALA A 254 -23.91 22.82 0.83
N VAL A 255 -23.87 22.90 2.17
CA VAL A 255 -24.81 22.15 3.02
C VAL A 255 -26.24 22.60 2.75
N ALA A 256 -26.49 23.91 2.77
CA ALA A 256 -27.82 24.48 2.58
C ALA A 256 -28.40 24.24 1.17
N ILE A 257 -27.61 24.40 0.11
CA ILE A 257 -28.08 24.19 -1.29
C ILE A 257 -28.51 22.75 -1.53
N THR A 258 -27.94 21.79 -0.80
CA THR A 258 -28.30 20.36 -0.92
C THR A 258 -29.47 19.95 -0.02
N GLN A 259 -30.17 20.90 0.59
CA GLN A 259 -31.37 20.72 1.42
C GLN A 259 -32.58 21.40 0.74
N PRO A 260 -33.42 20.65 0.01
CA PRO A 260 -34.58 21.24 -0.65
C PRO A 260 -35.63 21.81 0.32
N ASP A 261 -35.72 21.25 1.53
CA ASP A 261 -36.58 21.73 2.60
C ASP A 261 -35.94 21.50 3.99
N THR A 262 -36.69 21.75 5.07
CA THR A 262 -36.21 21.70 6.47
C THR A 262 -35.98 20.29 7.03
N THR A 263 -36.33 19.25 6.27
CA THR A 263 -36.31 17.84 6.71
C THR A 263 -35.74 16.89 5.67
N THR A 264 -35.56 17.34 4.43
CA THR A 264 -35.02 16.54 3.34
C THR A 264 -33.70 17.09 2.82
N GLY A 265 -32.83 16.17 2.41
CA GLY A 265 -31.55 16.46 1.79
C GLY A 265 -31.30 15.57 0.59
N LEU A 266 -30.52 16.05 -0.38
CA LEU A 266 -30.12 15.26 -1.53
C LEU A 266 -29.17 14.13 -1.09
N ALA A 267 -29.49 12.89 -1.48
CA ALA A 267 -28.71 11.69 -1.22
C ALA A 267 -28.58 10.81 -2.47
N ILE A 268 -27.60 9.91 -2.46
CA ILE A 268 -27.29 8.98 -3.55
C ILE A 268 -28.01 7.66 -3.26
N LEU A 269 -28.94 7.29 -4.12
CA LEU A 269 -29.82 6.14 -3.94
C LEU A 269 -29.52 5.07 -4.98
N TYR A 270 -29.48 3.82 -4.54
CA TYR A 270 -29.55 2.66 -5.41
C TYR A 270 -30.81 1.87 -5.06
N LYS A 271 -31.72 1.73 -6.03
CA LYS A 271 -33.05 1.11 -5.82
C LYS A 271 -33.81 1.72 -4.64
N GLY A 272 -33.81 3.06 -4.55
CA GLY A 272 -34.52 3.82 -3.53
C GLY A 272 -33.90 3.80 -2.12
N LYS A 273 -32.70 3.22 -1.94
CA LYS A 273 -32.01 3.16 -0.63
C LYS A 273 -30.69 3.92 -0.68
N PRO A 274 -30.34 4.68 0.38
CA PRO A 274 -29.02 5.29 0.52
C PRO A 274 -27.90 4.26 0.39
N ILE A 275 -26.89 4.57 -0.42
CA ILE A 275 -25.74 3.69 -0.62
C ILE A 275 -24.67 3.86 0.48
N PHE A 276 -23.76 2.89 0.61
CA PHE A 276 -22.47 3.16 1.29
C PHE A 276 -21.57 3.98 0.34
N ALA A 277 -21.69 5.31 0.40
CA ALA A 277 -21.00 6.26 -0.48
C ALA A 277 -19.51 6.45 -0.08
N TYR A 278 -18.67 5.46 -0.40
CA TYR A 278 -17.24 5.54 -0.10
C TYR A 278 -16.50 6.56 -0.97
N TYR A 279 -15.64 7.34 -0.35
CA TYR A 279 -14.77 8.30 -1.03
C TYR A 279 -13.33 8.23 -0.49
N ALA A 280 -12.38 8.71 -1.31
CA ALA A 280 -10.96 8.76 -0.98
C ALA A 280 -10.34 10.02 -1.56
N SER A 281 -9.18 10.43 -1.04
CA SER A 281 -8.49 11.66 -1.47
C SER A 281 -8.16 11.65 -2.96
N SER A 282 -7.53 10.59 -3.44
CA SER A 282 -7.01 10.47 -4.81
C SER A 282 -6.99 8.99 -5.23
N THR A 283 -6.90 8.75 -6.53
CA THR A 283 -6.69 7.42 -7.12
C THR A 283 -5.38 7.36 -7.91
N GLY A 284 -5.05 6.19 -8.48
CA GLY A 284 -3.98 6.05 -9.48
C GLY A 284 -4.45 6.25 -10.92
N GLY A 285 -5.46 7.10 -11.15
CA GLY A 285 -6.04 7.36 -12.48
C GLY A 285 -7.35 6.61 -12.76
N VAL A 286 -7.70 5.64 -11.92
CA VAL A 286 -8.95 4.87 -11.94
C VAL A 286 -9.35 4.50 -10.51
N THR A 287 -10.64 4.38 -10.22
CA THR A 287 -11.11 3.86 -8.92
C THR A 287 -10.98 2.34 -8.85
N GLU A 288 -10.99 1.78 -7.65
CA GLU A 288 -11.03 0.33 -7.45
C GLU A 288 -12.44 -0.24 -7.51
N ASN A 289 -12.55 -1.48 -7.98
CA ASN A 289 -13.74 -2.28 -7.72
C ASN A 289 -13.78 -2.65 -6.24
N VAL A 290 -14.93 -2.48 -5.61
CA VAL A 290 -15.11 -2.78 -4.18
C VAL A 290 -14.74 -4.23 -3.81
N GLN A 291 -14.96 -5.19 -4.71
CA GLN A 291 -14.63 -6.61 -4.49
C GLN A 291 -13.12 -6.85 -4.39
N ASP A 292 -12.31 -6.03 -5.06
CA ASP A 292 -10.86 -6.14 -5.01
C ASP A 292 -10.27 -5.60 -3.70
N VAL A 293 -11.04 -4.75 -2.99
CA VAL A 293 -10.64 -4.15 -1.71
C VAL A 293 -11.27 -4.88 -0.52
N TRP A 294 -12.57 -5.19 -0.57
CA TRP A 294 -13.37 -5.75 0.55
C TRP A 294 -14.09 -7.07 0.22
N GLY A 295 -13.84 -7.66 -0.95
CA GLY A 295 -14.22 -9.04 -1.28
C GLY A 295 -15.62 -9.24 -1.85
N THR A 296 -16.63 -8.46 -1.44
CA THR A 296 -18.01 -8.61 -1.95
C THR A 296 -18.30 -7.58 -3.05
N PRO A 297 -18.76 -7.99 -4.24
CA PRO A 297 -19.17 -7.06 -5.29
C PRO A 297 -20.36 -6.19 -4.85
N VAL A 298 -20.33 -4.92 -5.19
CA VAL A 298 -21.44 -3.98 -4.97
C VAL A 298 -21.74 -3.27 -6.29
N PRO A 299 -22.97 -3.37 -6.83
CA PRO A 299 -23.28 -2.94 -8.21
C PRO A 299 -23.00 -1.47 -8.53
N TYR A 300 -23.02 -0.60 -7.52
CA TYR A 300 -22.80 0.84 -7.67
C TYR A 300 -21.37 1.28 -7.32
N LEU A 301 -20.47 0.36 -6.94
CA LEU A 301 -19.07 0.64 -6.61
C LEU A 301 -18.13 -0.09 -7.58
N LEU A 302 -18.21 0.33 -8.84
CA LEU A 302 -17.39 -0.18 -9.93
C LEU A 302 -16.18 0.74 -10.17
N SER A 303 -15.15 0.16 -10.77
CA SER A 303 -14.00 0.92 -11.27
C SER A 303 -14.45 1.87 -12.38
N VAL A 304 -14.09 3.14 -12.26
CA VAL A 304 -14.35 4.20 -13.25
C VAL A 304 -13.08 5.03 -13.47
N PRO A 305 -12.91 5.64 -14.66
CA PRO A 305 -11.79 6.55 -14.93
C PRO A 305 -11.75 7.73 -13.97
N ASP A 306 -10.55 8.13 -13.58
CA ASP A 306 -10.28 9.28 -12.72
C ASP A 306 -8.98 10.00 -13.12
N PRO A 307 -8.86 10.45 -14.39
CA PRO A 307 -7.62 11.02 -14.93
C PRO A 307 -7.14 12.26 -14.14
N TRP A 308 -8.06 13.01 -13.54
CA TRP A 308 -7.75 14.20 -12.73
C TRP A 308 -6.85 13.90 -11.53
N SER A 309 -6.88 12.68 -10.98
CA SER A 309 -5.96 12.29 -9.90
C SER A 309 -4.50 12.25 -10.33
N LEU A 310 -4.23 12.07 -11.62
CA LEU A 310 -2.88 12.05 -12.18
C LEU A 310 -2.41 13.44 -12.66
N ASP A 311 -3.27 14.45 -12.66
CA ASP A 311 -2.89 15.81 -13.04
C ASP A 311 -2.04 16.45 -11.92
N PRO A 312 -0.76 16.77 -12.16
CA PRO A 312 0.13 17.37 -11.16
C PRO A 312 -0.28 18.80 -10.76
N THR A 313 -1.09 19.48 -11.57
CA THR A 313 -1.63 20.81 -11.26
C THR A 313 -2.78 20.71 -10.26
N LEU A 314 -3.64 19.70 -10.40
CA LEU A 314 -4.76 19.46 -9.50
C LEU A 314 -4.33 18.71 -8.23
N ASN A 315 -3.35 17.81 -8.37
CA ASN A 315 -2.86 16.93 -7.33
C ASN A 315 -1.32 16.96 -7.19
N PRO A 316 -0.75 18.12 -6.81
CA PRO A 316 0.71 18.30 -6.80
C PRO A 316 1.43 17.39 -5.80
N SER A 317 0.73 16.91 -4.76
CA SER A 317 1.34 16.10 -3.70
C SER A 317 1.23 14.59 -3.92
N TYR A 318 0.25 14.13 -4.70
CA TYR A 318 -0.09 12.71 -4.78
C TYR A 318 -0.42 12.20 -6.19
N SER A 319 -0.31 13.02 -7.25
CA SER A 319 -0.32 12.55 -8.64
C SER A 319 0.82 11.58 -8.91
N SER A 320 1.95 11.80 -8.24
CA SER A 320 3.05 10.85 -8.07
C SER A 320 3.66 11.01 -6.68
N TRP A 321 4.24 9.93 -6.13
CA TRP A 321 4.91 9.99 -4.84
C TRP A 321 6.05 8.97 -4.74
N ALA A 322 7.08 9.30 -3.96
CA ALA A 322 8.17 8.40 -3.61
C ALA A 322 8.32 8.30 -2.09
N ARG A 323 8.67 7.10 -1.59
CA ARG A 323 8.98 6.85 -0.18
C ARG A 323 10.20 5.93 -0.09
N SER A 324 11.20 6.35 0.68
CA SER A 324 12.32 5.48 1.04
C SER A 324 11.96 4.65 2.27
N ILE A 325 11.97 3.33 2.13
CA ILE A 325 11.65 2.40 3.21
C ILE A 325 12.93 1.68 3.63
N SER A 326 13.24 1.72 4.92
CA SER A 326 14.41 1.02 5.46
C SER A 326 14.23 -0.50 5.41
N GLN A 327 15.34 -1.21 5.30
CA GLN A 327 15.39 -2.67 5.41
C GLN A 327 14.66 -3.16 6.67
N ALA A 328 14.89 -2.52 7.83
CA ALA A 328 14.28 -2.91 9.09
C ALA A 328 12.74 -2.79 9.08
N ASN A 329 12.21 -1.75 8.44
CA ASN A 329 10.76 -1.58 8.29
C ASN A 329 10.17 -2.60 7.32
N MET A 330 10.86 -2.89 6.20
CA MET A 330 10.46 -3.95 5.27
C MET A 330 10.43 -5.33 5.96
N ALA A 331 11.52 -5.70 6.66
CA ALA A 331 11.64 -6.94 7.41
C ALA A 331 10.52 -7.08 8.45
N LYS A 332 10.27 -6.03 9.23
CA LYS A 332 9.18 -5.98 10.22
C LYS A 332 7.80 -6.14 9.57
N ALA A 333 7.55 -5.48 8.44
CA ALA A 333 6.26 -5.57 7.74
C ALA A 333 5.96 -6.99 7.28
N PHE A 334 6.95 -7.70 6.74
CA PHE A 334 6.80 -9.08 6.28
C PHE A 334 7.02 -10.12 7.39
N ASN A 335 7.39 -9.70 8.60
CA ASN A 335 7.81 -10.60 9.68
C ASN A 335 8.94 -11.56 9.25
N LEU A 336 9.94 -11.01 8.55
CA LEU A 336 11.14 -11.71 8.08
C LEU A 336 12.37 -11.19 8.81
N PRO A 337 13.46 -11.98 8.92
CA PRO A 337 14.72 -11.49 9.51
C PRO A 337 15.34 -10.36 8.68
N ASP A 338 15.18 -10.44 7.36
CA ASP A 338 15.50 -9.41 6.39
C ASP A 338 14.68 -9.56 5.10
N VAL A 339 14.74 -8.57 4.21
CA VAL A 339 14.13 -8.63 2.88
C VAL A 339 15.22 -8.46 1.82
N ALA A 340 15.62 -9.56 1.21
CA ALA A 340 16.57 -9.58 0.09
C ALA A 340 15.91 -9.15 -1.22
N ARG A 341 14.65 -9.56 -1.42
CA ARG A 341 13.84 -9.15 -2.56
C ARG A 341 12.35 -9.16 -2.21
N TYR A 342 11.57 -8.43 -2.97
CA TYR A 342 10.12 -8.49 -2.95
C TYR A 342 9.55 -8.37 -4.36
N GLU A 343 8.30 -8.75 -4.53
CA GLU A 343 7.59 -8.78 -5.82
C GLU A 343 6.11 -8.50 -5.62
N VAL A 344 5.53 -7.61 -6.43
CA VAL A 344 4.08 -7.58 -6.59
C VAL A 344 3.68 -8.83 -7.38
N THR A 345 2.83 -9.65 -6.78
CA THR A 345 2.39 -10.94 -7.32
C THR A 345 1.02 -10.88 -7.98
N ALA A 346 0.23 -9.83 -7.70
CA ALA A 346 -1.02 -9.56 -8.40
C ALA A 346 -1.40 -8.07 -8.29
N ARG A 347 -2.19 -7.59 -9.26
CA ARG A 347 -2.84 -6.28 -9.23
C ARG A 347 -4.37 -6.43 -9.21
N THR A 348 -5.04 -5.40 -8.73
CA THR A 348 -6.51 -5.26 -8.79
C THR A 348 -6.94 -4.85 -10.19
N GLY A 349 -8.25 -4.84 -10.46
CA GLY A 349 -8.77 -4.28 -11.72
C GLY A 349 -8.41 -2.81 -11.93
N GLY A 350 -8.26 -2.04 -10.84
CA GLY A 350 -7.83 -0.63 -10.87
C GLY A 350 -6.30 -0.43 -10.86
N GLY A 351 -5.51 -1.50 -10.94
CA GLY A 351 -4.05 -1.44 -11.05
C GLY A 351 -3.28 -1.29 -9.74
N ALA A 352 -3.95 -1.14 -8.59
CA ALA A 352 -3.28 -1.19 -7.28
C ALA A 352 -2.63 -2.55 -7.01
N VAL A 353 -1.66 -2.60 -6.10
CA VAL A 353 -1.09 -3.84 -5.60
C VAL A 353 -2.18 -4.65 -4.90
N LYS A 354 -2.50 -5.85 -5.41
CA LYS A 354 -3.42 -6.79 -4.77
C LYS A 354 -2.67 -7.69 -3.79
N SER A 355 -1.55 -8.25 -4.22
CA SER A 355 -0.66 -9.06 -3.38
C SER A 355 0.81 -8.79 -3.66
N ILE A 356 1.64 -8.91 -2.63
CA ILE A 356 3.08 -8.69 -2.68
C ILE A 356 3.80 -9.73 -1.81
N SER A 357 4.85 -10.34 -2.33
CA SER A 357 5.66 -11.35 -1.65
C SER A 357 7.06 -10.82 -1.39
N ALA A 358 7.65 -11.16 -0.25
CA ALA A 358 9.03 -10.86 0.09
C ALA A 358 9.80 -12.13 0.44
N PHE A 359 11.11 -12.11 0.21
CA PHE A 359 12.03 -13.22 0.41
C PHE A 359 13.23 -12.74 1.20
N SER A 360 13.56 -13.44 2.28
CA SER A 360 14.73 -13.16 3.12
C SER A 360 15.99 -13.78 2.53
N THR A 361 17.15 -13.36 3.05
CA THR A 361 18.42 -13.95 2.64
C THR A 361 18.52 -15.42 3.06
N ASP A 362 17.92 -15.83 4.19
CA ASP A 362 17.89 -17.22 4.66
C ASP A 362 16.91 -18.13 3.91
N GLY A 363 16.21 -17.61 2.89
CA GLY A 363 15.32 -18.36 2.01
C GLY A 363 13.87 -18.49 2.49
N LYS A 364 13.50 -17.84 3.61
CA LYS A 364 12.10 -17.69 4.02
C LYS A 364 11.38 -16.72 3.10
N SER A 365 10.05 -16.84 3.03
CA SER A 365 9.20 -15.91 2.30
C SER A 365 7.93 -15.61 3.07
N ALA A 366 7.32 -14.46 2.76
CA ALA A 366 6.05 -14.03 3.31
C ALA A 366 5.27 -13.24 2.25
N GLN A 367 3.94 -13.32 2.30
CA GLN A 367 3.05 -12.58 1.41
C GLN A 367 2.12 -11.66 2.21
N LEU A 368 1.84 -10.49 1.66
CA LEU A 368 0.88 -9.51 2.16
C LEU A 368 -0.08 -9.12 1.05
N THR A 369 -1.30 -8.75 1.42
CA THR A 369 -2.18 -7.94 0.55
C THR A 369 -1.58 -6.55 0.39
N GLY A 370 -1.85 -5.85 -0.72
CA GLY A 370 -1.37 -4.47 -0.91
C GLY A 370 -1.80 -3.50 0.18
N GLU A 371 -3.03 -3.58 0.68
CA GLU A 371 -3.50 -2.72 1.77
C GLU A 371 -2.75 -2.95 3.09
N LYS A 372 -2.49 -4.21 3.45
CA LYS A 372 -1.66 -4.54 4.60
C LYS A 372 -0.22 -4.03 4.44
N PHE A 373 0.35 -4.15 3.23
CA PHE A 373 1.68 -3.61 2.92
C PHE A 373 1.72 -2.09 3.05
N ARG A 374 0.76 -1.39 2.43
CA ARG A 374 0.56 0.07 2.56
C ARG A 374 0.47 0.50 4.02
N SER A 375 -0.40 -0.16 4.80
CA SER A 375 -0.64 0.16 6.20
C SER A 375 0.62 -0.01 7.06
N LEU A 376 1.29 -1.16 6.96
CA LEU A 376 2.47 -1.47 7.78
C LEU A 376 3.66 -0.53 7.48
N LEU A 377 3.77 -0.07 6.23
CA LEU A 377 4.84 0.82 5.80
C LEU A 377 4.44 2.29 5.74
N LYS A 378 3.18 2.62 6.11
CA LYS A 378 2.62 3.97 6.10
C LYS A 378 2.74 4.66 4.73
N LEU A 379 2.50 3.90 3.66
CA LEU A 379 2.50 4.41 2.30
C LEU A 379 1.20 5.19 2.04
N PRO A 380 1.21 6.22 1.16
CA PRO A 380 0.01 6.97 0.80
C PRO A 380 -1.09 6.08 0.22
N SER A 381 -0.73 5.16 -0.67
CA SER A 381 -1.67 4.27 -1.37
C SER A 381 -1.03 2.90 -1.68
N ALA A 382 -1.87 1.95 -2.11
CA ALA A 382 -1.40 0.67 -2.67
C ALA A 382 -1.07 0.76 -4.17
N TRP A 383 -1.21 1.93 -4.80
CA TRP A 383 -0.75 2.20 -6.15
C TRP A 383 0.74 2.48 -6.10
N ILE A 384 1.51 1.41 -6.19
CA ILE A 384 2.96 1.45 -6.21
C ILE A 384 3.39 1.10 -7.63
N GLN A 385 4.07 2.06 -8.24
CA GLN A 385 4.64 1.89 -9.57
C GLN A 385 5.87 0.99 -9.54
N LEU A 386 6.24 0.53 -10.73
CA LEU A 386 7.37 -0.34 -11.01
C LEU A 386 8.62 0.12 -10.26
N ASN A 387 9.20 -0.75 -9.42
CA ASN A 387 10.52 -0.44 -8.87
C ASN A 387 11.55 -0.66 -9.98
N ALA A 388 12.12 0.43 -10.49
CA ALA A 388 13.32 0.39 -11.30
C ALA A 388 14.54 0.17 -10.40
N LYS A 389 15.21 -0.97 -10.55
CA LYS A 389 16.53 -1.20 -9.96
C LYS A 389 17.58 -0.98 -11.03
N LEU A 390 18.46 -0.02 -10.83
CA LEU A 390 19.62 0.18 -11.70
C LEU A 390 20.85 -0.54 -11.11
N ILE A 391 21.52 -1.34 -11.94
CA ILE A 391 22.86 -1.90 -11.71
C ILE A 391 23.77 -1.16 -12.68
N ASN A 392 24.34 -0.04 -12.21
CA ASN A 392 25.10 0.91 -13.02
C ASN A 392 26.58 0.49 -13.16
N THR A 393 26.81 -0.57 -13.91
CA THR A 393 28.16 -1.10 -14.17
C THR A 393 28.14 -2.04 -15.35
N ASP A 394 29.18 -1.98 -16.19
CA ASP A 394 29.45 -2.97 -17.24
C ASP A 394 30.40 -4.07 -16.75
N SER A 395 30.89 -3.97 -15.51
CA SER A 395 31.74 -5.01 -14.92
C SER A 395 30.91 -6.26 -14.66
N ILE A 396 31.18 -7.33 -15.42
CA ILE A 396 30.49 -8.61 -15.30
C ILE A 396 30.67 -9.21 -13.90
N ASP A 397 31.82 -8.97 -13.25
CA ASP A 397 32.04 -9.33 -11.86
C ASP A 397 31.03 -8.65 -10.92
N GLU A 398 30.84 -7.34 -11.06
CA GLU A 398 29.91 -6.58 -10.22
C GLU A 398 28.44 -6.92 -10.53
N ILE A 399 28.12 -7.21 -11.80
CA ILE A 399 26.81 -7.72 -12.22
C ILE A 399 26.55 -9.08 -11.58
N ALA A 400 27.49 -10.03 -11.69
CA ALA A 400 27.37 -11.35 -11.08
C ALA A 400 27.24 -11.27 -9.56
N ILE A 401 28.01 -10.41 -8.90
CA ILE A 401 27.88 -10.13 -7.46
C ILE A 401 26.50 -9.56 -7.13
N SER A 402 25.99 -8.64 -7.94
CA SER A 402 24.67 -8.03 -7.74
C SER A 402 23.53 -9.02 -7.93
N ILE A 403 23.68 -9.97 -8.86
CA ILE A 403 22.76 -11.10 -9.07
C ILE A 403 22.87 -12.08 -7.90
N ALA A 404 24.08 -12.47 -7.49
CA ALA A 404 24.33 -13.35 -6.36
C ALA A 404 23.82 -12.75 -5.04
N LYS A 405 23.79 -11.42 -4.87
CA LYS A 405 23.13 -10.75 -3.73
C LYS A 405 21.63 -11.02 -3.67
N ASN A 406 20.98 -11.33 -4.80
CA ASN A 406 19.57 -11.65 -4.86
C ASN A 406 19.25 -13.16 -4.67
N PHE A 407 20.25 -14.07 -4.68
CA PHE A 407 20.03 -15.51 -4.48
C PHE A 407 21.02 -16.20 -3.54
N TRP A 408 20.55 -17.26 -2.88
CA TRP A 408 21.34 -18.26 -2.17
C TRP A 408 22.45 -17.67 -1.28
N THR A 409 22.06 -17.06 -0.17
CA THR A 409 23.01 -16.39 0.74
C THR A 409 23.66 -17.31 1.77
N THR A 410 23.14 -18.54 1.94
CA THR A 410 23.60 -19.51 2.95
C THR A 410 24.49 -20.62 2.39
N SER A 411 24.77 -20.63 1.08
CA SER A 411 25.58 -21.67 0.48
C SER A 411 27.03 -21.61 0.97
N GLN A 412 27.58 -22.75 1.39
CA GLN A 412 29.02 -22.89 1.70
C GLN A 412 29.87 -23.10 0.45
N SER A 413 29.22 -23.30 -0.71
CA SER A 413 29.85 -23.49 -2.02
C SER A 413 29.40 -22.43 -3.03
N ALA A 414 30.28 -22.09 -3.96
CA ALA A 414 29.96 -21.28 -5.13
C ALA A 414 30.21 -22.05 -6.43
N ILE A 415 29.58 -21.61 -7.51
CA ILE A 415 29.96 -21.98 -8.88
C ILE A 415 30.69 -20.79 -9.50
N LEU A 416 31.84 -21.04 -10.12
CA LEU A 416 32.59 -20.05 -10.88
C LEU A 416 32.66 -20.48 -12.34
N VAL A 417 32.29 -19.58 -13.25
CA VAL A 417 32.26 -19.83 -14.69
C VAL A 417 32.73 -18.59 -15.45
N ASN A 418 33.35 -18.78 -16.62
CA ASN A 418 33.71 -17.69 -17.50
C ASN A 418 32.58 -17.45 -18.52
N VAL A 419 31.73 -16.46 -18.26
CA VAL A 419 30.53 -16.23 -19.08
C VAL A 419 30.86 -15.61 -20.44
N GLU A 420 31.88 -14.76 -20.52
CA GLU A 420 32.26 -14.09 -21.77
C GLU A 420 32.88 -15.07 -22.77
N ALA A 421 33.79 -15.91 -22.29
CA ALA A 421 34.48 -16.85 -23.17
C ALA A 421 33.68 -18.13 -23.44
N GLU A 422 32.68 -18.45 -22.59
CA GLU A 422 31.99 -19.75 -22.61
C GLU A 422 30.48 -19.61 -22.30
N PRO A 423 29.70 -18.90 -23.14
CA PRO A 423 28.29 -18.60 -22.88
C PRO A 423 27.39 -19.85 -22.81
N GLU A 424 27.67 -20.87 -23.62
CA GLU A 424 26.94 -22.15 -23.60
C GLU A 424 27.18 -22.90 -22.29
N ILE A 425 28.43 -22.89 -21.82
CA ILE A 425 28.81 -23.48 -20.54
C ILE A 425 28.15 -22.72 -19.39
N ALA A 426 28.09 -21.39 -19.48
CA ALA A 426 27.46 -20.55 -18.46
C ALA A 426 25.99 -20.91 -18.22
N ILE A 427 25.21 -21.17 -19.27
CA ILE A 427 23.81 -21.58 -19.15
C ILE A 427 23.69 -22.93 -18.44
N SER A 428 24.45 -23.94 -18.86
CA SER A 428 24.45 -25.24 -18.19
C SER A 428 24.98 -25.15 -16.74
N ALA A 429 25.94 -24.26 -16.48
CA ALA A 429 26.47 -24.00 -15.15
C ALA A 429 25.46 -23.30 -14.24
N LEU A 430 24.65 -22.37 -14.77
CA LEU A 430 23.55 -21.72 -14.05
C LEU A 430 22.46 -22.73 -13.69
N ALA A 431 22.09 -23.63 -14.61
CA ALA A 431 21.16 -24.72 -14.32
C ALA A 431 21.70 -25.63 -13.20
N PHE A 432 23.00 -25.97 -13.27
CA PHE A 432 23.66 -26.73 -12.21
C PHE A 432 23.67 -25.96 -10.88
N ALA A 433 24.05 -24.68 -10.87
CA ALA A 433 24.07 -23.84 -9.68
C ALA A 433 22.69 -23.75 -9.01
N ASN A 434 21.63 -23.61 -9.81
CA ASN A 434 20.25 -23.65 -9.32
C ASN A 434 19.91 -24.99 -8.66
N SER A 435 20.29 -26.12 -9.26
CA SER A 435 20.10 -27.45 -8.67
C SER A 435 20.83 -27.62 -7.33
N GLN A 436 21.98 -26.96 -7.18
CA GLN A 436 22.79 -26.99 -5.96
C GLN A 436 22.41 -25.90 -4.95
N LYS A 437 21.49 -24.99 -5.30
CA LYS A 437 21.17 -23.77 -4.54
C LYS A 437 22.44 -22.99 -4.17
N ALA A 438 23.36 -22.85 -5.13
CA ALA A 438 24.64 -22.17 -4.96
C ALA A 438 24.70 -20.88 -5.79
N PRO A 439 25.29 -19.78 -5.27
CA PRO A 439 25.50 -18.58 -6.05
C PRO A 439 26.53 -18.80 -7.18
N VAL A 440 26.31 -18.10 -8.29
CA VAL A 440 27.25 -18.06 -9.42
C VAL A 440 28.08 -16.77 -9.33
N PHE A 441 29.38 -16.92 -9.51
CA PHE A 441 30.33 -15.83 -9.72
C PHE A 441 31.04 -16.06 -11.05
N VAL A 442 31.71 -15.02 -11.55
CA VAL A 442 32.42 -15.08 -12.82
C VAL A 442 33.94 -15.09 -12.65
N THR A 443 34.61 -15.52 -13.71
CA THR A 443 36.08 -15.46 -13.84
C THR A 443 36.44 -14.86 -15.19
N THR A 444 37.42 -13.95 -15.21
CA THR A 444 37.97 -13.40 -16.47
C THR A 444 39.26 -14.14 -16.79
N GLY A 445 39.15 -15.18 -17.63
CA GLY A 445 40.22 -16.13 -17.86
C GLY A 445 40.69 -16.75 -16.54
N ARG A 446 42.02 -16.82 -16.32
CA ARG A 446 42.60 -17.53 -15.17
C ARG A 446 42.63 -16.72 -13.85
N LYS A 447 41.88 -15.62 -13.77
CA LYS A 447 41.89 -14.69 -12.63
C LYS A 447 40.53 -14.62 -11.93
N LEU A 448 40.56 -14.26 -10.64
CA LEU A 448 39.40 -13.78 -9.88
C LEU A 448 39.59 -12.29 -9.61
N SER A 449 38.54 -11.51 -9.77
CA SER A 449 38.52 -10.11 -9.36
C SER A 449 38.58 -9.97 -7.83
N GLU A 450 39.10 -8.84 -7.36
CA GLU A 450 39.12 -8.52 -5.93
C GLU A 450 37.71 -8.42 -5.35
N ALA A 451 36.76 -7.89 -6.13
CA ALA A 451 35.35 -7.80 -5.77
C ALA A 451 34.74 -9.20 -5.53
N THR A 452 35.00 -10.17 -6.42
CA THR A 452 34.54 -11.55 -6.24
C THR A 452 35.17 -12.19 -5.00
N ILE A 453 36.47 -11.97 -4.76
CA ILE A 453 37.15 -12.48 -3.55
C ILE A 453 36.53 -11.88 -2.28
N ALA A 454 36.25 -10.58 -2.27
CA ALA A 454 35.63 -9.90 -1.13
C ALA A 454 34.22 -10.44 -0.86
N GLU A 455 33.41 -10.65 -1.89
CA GLU A 455 32.05 -11.18 -1.74
C GLU A 455 32.03 -12.64 -1.28
N LEU A 456 32.94 -13.49 -1.80
CA LEU A 456 33.12 -14.86 -1.33
C LEU A 456 33.47 -14.89 0.17
N LYS A 457 34.38 -14.00 0.62
CA LYS A 457 34.74 -13.84 2.03
C LYS A 457 33.56 -13.35 2.87
N ARG A 458 32.82 -12.33 2.41
CA ARG A 458 31.63 -11.79 3.10
C ARG A 458 30.59 -12.88 3.34
N ARG A 459 30.39 -13.78 2.37
CA ARG A 459 29.49 -14.93 2.45
C ARG A 459 30.05 -16.13 3.20
N LYS A 460 31.32 -16.09 3.61
CA LYS A 460 32.03 -17.20 4.25
C LYS A 460 32.07 -18.47 3.37
N ILE A 461 32.10 -18.31 2.05
CA ILE A 461 32.19 -19.42 1.10
C ILE A 461 33.61 -19.99 1.16
N LYS A 462 33.73 -21.30 1.36
CA LYS A 462 35.02 -22.01 1.51
C LYS A 462 35.30 -23.00 0.40
N LYS A 463 34.29 -23.40 -0.38
CA LYS A 463 34.41 -24.34 -1.49
C LYS A 463 33.90 -23.67 -2.75
N ALA A 464 34.51 -23.97 -3.89
CA ALA A 464 33.93 -23.56 -5.16
C ALA A 464 34.15 -24.58 -6.26
N THR A 465 33.15 -24.73 -7.12
CA THR A 465 33.24 -25.54 -8.33
C THR A 465 33.55 -24.61 -9.49
N LEU A 466 34.70 -24.79 -10.13
CA LEU A 466 35.09 -24.09 -11.34
C LEU A 466 34.63 -24.91 -12.54
N VAL A 467 33.87 -24.27 -13.42
CA VAL A 467 33.22 -24.90 -14.56
C VAL A 467 33.68 -24.19 -15.83
N GLY A 468 34.27 -24.95 -16.75
CA GLY A 468 34.77 -24.39 -18.00
C GLY A 468 35.76 -25.29 -18.73
N THR A 469 36.30 -24.83 -19.84
CA THR A 469 37.34 -25.58 -20.57
C THR A 469 38.69 -25.56 -19.82
N LEU A 470 39.56 -26.53 -20.11
CA LEU A 470 40.82 -26.74 -19.37
C LEU A 470 41.74 -25.50 -19.33
N ASN A 471 41.64 -24.59 -20.30
CA ASN A 471 42.53 -23.44 -20.41
C ASN A 471 41.95 -22.12 -19.88
N SER A 472 40.67 -22.06 -19.56
CA SER A 472 39.95 -20.84 -19.19
C SER A 472 39.83 -20.62 -17.68
N LEU A 473 40.20 -21.61 -16.84
CA LEU A 473 39.92 -21.58 -15.41
C LEU A 473 41.11 -21.12 -14.54
N PRO A 474 40.85 -20.41 -13.41
CA PRO A 474 41.83 -20.12 -12.37
C PRO A 474 42.56 -21.36 -11.83
N SER A 475 43.85 -21.19 -11.54
CA SER A 475 44.68 -22.26 -10.97
C SER A 475 44.29 -22.60 -9.52
N LYS A 476 44.63 -23.81 -9.06
CA LYS A 476 44.50 -24.19 -7.63
C LYS A 476 45.18 -23.19 -6.70
N THR A 477 46.34 -22.67 -7.10
CA THR A 477 47.09 -21.67 -6.33
C THR A 477 46.34 -20.35 -6.23
N THR A 478 45.73 -19.89 -7.32
CA THR A 478 44.90 -18.67 -7.34
C THR A 478 43.72 -18.80 -6.37
N MET A 479 43.01 -19.93 -6.43
CA MET A 479 41.86 -20.17 -5.56
C MET A 479 42.25 -20.29 -4.08
N LYS A 480 43.38 -20.95 -3.78
CA LYS A 480 43.91 -21.06 -2.41
C LYS A 480 44.25 -19.68 -1.83
N LYS A 481 44.85 -18.78 -2.62
CA LYS A 481 45.12 -17.39 -2.21
C LYS A 481 43.83 -16.61 -1.91
N ALA A 482 42.74 -16.91 -2.62
CA ALA A 482 41.41 -16.36 -2.33
C ALA A 482 40.74 -16.98 -1.09
N GLY A 483 41.34 -18.02 -0.48
CA GLY A 483 40.80 -18.71 0.69
C GLY A 483 39.69 -19.72 0.37
N VAL A 484 39.65 -20.22 -0.87
CA VAL A 484 38.60 -21.11 -1.38
C VAL A 484 39.21 -22.40 -1.91
N VAL A 485 38.59 -23.54 -1.59
CA VAL A 485 38.99 -24.88 -2.05
C VAL A 485 38.30 -25.19 -3.38
N PRO A 486 39.05 -25.34 -4.49
CA PRO A 486 38.47 -25.56 -5.81
C PRO A 486 38.16 -27.03 -6.10
N THR A 487 37.02 -27.29 -6.73
CA THR A 487 36.67 -28.52 -7.46
C THR A 487 36.51 -28.16 -8.93
N PHE A 488 36.99 -28.98 -9.86
CA PHE A 488 36.94 -28.67 -11.30
C PHE A 488 35.92 -29.56 -12.00
N ILE A 489 35.07 -28.96 -12.82
CA ILE A 489 34.28 -29.63 -13.86
C ILE A 489 34.76 -29.04 -15.18
N SER A 490 35.68 -29.74 -15.84
CA SER A 490 36.30 -29.26 -17.08
C SER A 490 36.35 -30.30 -18.18
N GLY A 491 36.46 -29.82 -19.41
CA GLY A 491 36.47 -30.62 -20.63
C GLY A 491 37.23 -29.92 -21.75
N THR A 492 37.30 -30.58 -22.91
CA THR A 492 37.99 -30.07 -24.10
C THR A 492 37.13 -29.10 -24.92
N ASN A 493 35.81 -29.15 -24.74
CA ASN A 493 34.82 -28.32 -25.43
C ASN A 493 33.55 -28.15 -24.58
N PHE A 494 32.66 -27.24 -24.98
CA PHE A 494 31.46 -26.92 -24.20
C PHE A 494 30.49 -28.11 -24.07
N GLU A 495 30.38 -28.96 -25.10
CA GLU A 495 29.46 -30.11 -25.10
C GLU A 495 29.86 -31.12 -24.03
N SER A 496 31.16 -31.41 -23.90
CA SER A 496 31.67 -32.33 -22.88
C SER A 496 31.47 -31.79 -21.46
N VAL A 497 31.65 -30.48 -21.26
CA VAL A 497 31.43 -29.83 -19.96
C VAL A 497 29.94 -29.84 -19.61
N ALA A 498 29.08 -29.42 -20.52
CA ALA A 498 27.64 -29.42 -20.32
C ALA A 498 27.06 -30.81 -20.09
N LEU A 499 27.55 -31.83 -20.81
CA LEU A 499 27.18 -33.22 -20.57
C LEU A 499 27.57 -33.66 -19.14
N THR A 500 28.76 -33.29 -18.68
CA THR A 500 29.23 -33.61 -17.33
C THR A 500 28.38 -32.92 -16.26
N LEU A 501 28.00 -31.66 -16.48
CA LEU A 501 27.08 -30.93 -15.59
C LEU A 501 25.70 -31.60 -15.57
N GLY A 502 25.14 -31.89 -16.74
CA GLY A 502 23.81 -32.49 -16.83
C GLY A 502 23.72 -33.92 -16.28
N GLN A 503 24.83 -34.67 -16.28
CA GLN A 503 24.92 -35.95 -15.57
C GLN A 503 24.82 -35.80 -14.04
N LYS A 504 25.14 -34.63 -13.49
CA LYS A 504 25.07 -34.31 -12.06
C LYS A 504 23.72 -33.69 -11.65
N ILE A 505 22.81 -33.46 -12.58
CA ILE A 505 21.48 -32.90 -12.34
C ILE A 505 20.43 -34.01 -12.54
N SER A 506 19.49 -34.12 -11.60
CA SER A 506 18.34 -35.02 -11.71
C SER A 506 17.25 -34.43 -12.61
N GLY A 507 16.36 -35.28 -13.13
CA GLY A 507 15.27 -34.85 -14.02
C GLY A 507 15.55 -35.02 -15.51
N ASN A 508 14.57 -34.65 -16.32
CA ASN A 508 14.56 -34.85 -17.77
C ASN A 508 15.46 -33.82 -18.46
N PRO A 509 16.46 -34.22 -19.27
CA PRO A 509 17.36 -33.27 -19.91
C PRO A 509 16.64 -32.49 -21.01
N LEU A 510 16.97 -31.21 -21.10
CA LEU A 510 16.64 -30.34 -22.22
C LEU A 510 17.78 -30.41 -23.24
N ILE A 511 17.45 -30.77 -24.48
CA ILE A 511 18.41 -30.81 -25.58
C ILE A 511 18.32 -29.51 -26.34
N VAL A 512 19.43 -28.79 -26.36
CA VAL A 512 19.59 -27.53 -27.07
C VAL A 512 20.48 -27.79 -28.27
N PHE A 513 20.00 -27.45 -29.46
CA PHE A 513 20.81 -27.51 -30.67
C PHE A 513 21.72 -26.28 -30.71
N ASN A 514 22.90 -26.40 -31.31
CA ASN A 514 23.87 -25.30 -31.34
C ASN A 514 23.27 -24.10 -32.11
N GLU A 515 23.01 -23.00 -31.40
CA GLU A 515 22.39 -21.78 -31.91
C GLU A 515 23.36 -20.59 -31.73
N GLU A 516 23.12 -19.49 -32.43
CA GLU A 516 23.95 -18.28 -32.34
C GLU A 516 23.92 -17.62 -30.95
N SER A 517 24.99 -16.91 -30.57
CA SER A 517 25.13 -16.25 -29.26
C SER A 517 23.96 -15.31 -28.89
N ASN A 518 23.34 -14.65 -29.86
CA ASN A 518 22.19 -13.76 -29.65
C ASN A 518 20.92 -14.53 -29.24
N TRP A 519 20.74 -15.76 -29.74
CA TRP A 519 19.64 -16.62 -29.33
C TRP A 519 19.75 -16.96 -27.84
N LEU A 520 20.97 -17.19 -27.34
CA LEU A 520 21.23 -17.48 -25.93
C LEU A 520 20.84 -16.37 -24.98
N ALA A 521 21.09 -15.12 -25.38
CA ALA A 521 20.71 -13.95 -24.62
C ALA A 521 19.20 -13.94 -24.32
N THR A 522 18.39 -14.25 -25.33
CA THR A 522 16.92 -14.23 -25.24
C THR A 522 16.33 -15.48 -24.61
N GLN A 523 16.99 -16.63 -24.74
CA GLN A 523 16.47 -17.92 -24.26
C GLN A 523 16.97 -18.32 -22.87
N SER A 524 17.97 -17.64 -22.30
CA SER A 524 18.55 -18.00 -21.00
C SER A 524 17.51 -18.15 -19.89
N ASN A 525 16.52 -17.25 -19.79
CA ASN A 525 15.41 -17.39 -18.84
C ASN A 525 14.59 -18.67 -19.09
N THR A 526 14.12 -18.85 -20.32
CA THR A 526 13.31 -20.00 -20.74
C THR A 526 13.98 -21.32 -20.40
N LEU A 527 15.26 -21.46 -20.75
CA LEU A 527 16.06 -22.65 -20.48
C LEU A 527 16.21 -22.90 -18.96
N LEU A 528 16.45 -21.85 -18.17
CA LEU A 528 16.64 -21.97 -16.71
C LEU A 528 15.34 -22.18 -15.94
N SER A 529 14.20 -21.82 -16.52
CA SER A 529 12.87 -22.03 -15.95
C SER A 529 12.44 -23.50 -15.99
N ALA A 530 12.96 -24.28 -16.94
CA ALA A 530 12.71 -25.73 -17.03
C ALA A 530 13.24 -26.52 -15.82
N ASN A 531 14.15 -25.94 -15.03
CA ASN A 531 14.78 -26.59 -13.86
C ASN A 531 15.34 -27.99 -14.17
N ALA A 532 15.93 -28.12 -15.36
CA ALA A 532 16.34 -29.38 -15.96
C ALA A 532 17.85 -29.38 -16.30
N PRO A 533 18.47 -30.56 -16.47
CA PRO A 533 19.79 -30.67 -17.07
C PRO A 533 19.79 -30.08 -18.50
N ILE A 534 20.68 -29.14 -18.81
CA ILE A 534 20.81 -28.56 -20.15
C ILE A 534 21.99 -29.20 -20.87
N ILE A 535 21.70 -29.90 -21.97
CA ILE A 535 22.67 -30.64 -22.79
C ILE A 535 22.69 -30.06 -24.19
N TRP A 536 23.89 -29.90 -24.76
CA TRP A 536 24.06 -29.32 -26.08
C TRP A 536 24.34 -30.37 -27.14
N HIS A 537 23.73 -30.17 -28.31
CA HIS A 537 23.93 -30.99 -29.49
C HIS A 537 24.33 -30.13 -30.69
N PRO A 538 25.50 -30.34 -31.31
CA PRO A 538 25.91 -29.57 -32.48
C PRO A 538 25.00 -29.79 -33.69
N LEU A 539 24.75 -28.73 -34.47
CA LEU A 539 24.07 -28.83 -35.76
C LEU A 539 24.99 -29.53 -36.77
N GLY A 540 24.44 -30.50 -37.51
CA GLY A 540 25.16 -31.20 -38.59
C GLY A 540 26.25 -32.18 -38.14
N ARG A 541 26.42 -32.44 -36.83
CA ARG A 541 27.38 -33.41 -36.31
C ARG A 541 26.78 -34.26 -35.19
N GLU A 542 26.87 -35.58 -35.31
CA GLU A 542 26.45 -36.48 -34.23
C GLU A 542 27.50 -36.59 -33.14
N SER A 543 27.09 -36.38 -31.89
CA SER A 543 27.93 -36.63 -30.71
C SER A 543 27.59 -37.98 -30.08
N LYS A 544 28.46 -38.97 -30.26
CA LYS A 544 28.27 -40.34 -29.71
C LYS A 544 28.03 -40.34 -28.20
N SER A 545 28.69 -39.46 -27.45
CA SER A 545 28.54 -39.35 -25.99
C SER A 545 27.18 -38.79 -25.58
N VAL A 546 26.65 -37.82 -26.33
CA VAL A 546 25.30 -37.27 -26.12
C VAL A 546 24.24 -38.33 -26.44
N LEU A 547 24.39 -39.05 -27.56
CA LEU A 547 23.49 -40.14 -27.93
C LEU A 547 23.48 -41.28 -26.90
N GLN A 548 24.65 -41.67 -26.38
CA GLN A 548 24.75 -42.66 -25.31
C GLN A 548 24.07 -42.20 -24.02
N PHE A 549 24.24 -40.94 -23.64
CA PHE A 549 23.57 -40.36 -22.48
C PHE A 549 22.05 -40.35 -22.64
N LEU A 550 21.56 -39.94 -23.81
CA LEU A 550 20.14 -39.95 -24.16
C LEU A 550 19.56 -41.37 -24.14
N ALA A 551 20.26 -42.34 -24.73
CA ALA A 551 19.85 -43.75 -24.71
C ALA A 551 19.77 -44.30 -23.28
N LYS A 552 20.76 -44.00 -22.43
CA LYS A 552 20.75 -44.41 -21.02
C LYS A 552 19.57 -43.81 -20.24
N ARG A 553 19.28 -42.53 -20.46
CA ARG A 553 18.15 -41.83 -19.83
C ARG A 553 16.80 -42.36 -20.34
N LYS A 554 16.67 -42.61 -21.65
CA LYS A 554 15.47 -43.24 -22.25
C LYS A 554 15.18 -44.60 -21.63
N ASN A 555 16.21 -45.42 -21.41
CA ASN A 555 16.09 -46.72 -20.72
C ASN A 555 15.69 -46.60 -19.24
N SER A 556 15.78 -45.40 -18.66
CA SER A 556 15.29 -45.08 -17.30
C SER A 556 13.95 -44.33 -17.32
N GLY A 557 13.22 -44.31 -18.44
CA GLY A 557 11.92 -43.65 -18.58
C GLY A 557 11.96 -42.13 -18.71
N ILE A 558 13.13 -41.54 -18.97
CA ILE A 558 13.34 -40.09 -19.07
C ILE A 558 13.46 -39.68 -20.54
N TYR A 559 12.58 -38.80 -20.99
CA TYR A 559 12.50 -38.30 -22.38
C TYR A 559 12.82 -36.79 -22.45
N PRO A 560 13.44 -36.31 -23.54
CA PRO A 560 13.58 -34.87 -23.79
C PRO A 560 12.19 -34.22 -23.90
N TYR A 561 12.02 -33.02 -23.34
CA TYR A 561 10.77 -32.25 -23.44
C TYR A 561 11.05 -30.81 -23.88
N GLN A 562 10.03 -30.18 -24.48
CA GLN A 562 10.03 -28.78 -24.87
C GLN A 562 9.64 -27.90 -23.68
N VAL A 563 10.18 -26.67 -23.60
CA VAL A 563 9.85 -25.72 -22.53
C VAL A 563 8.41 -25.23 -22.72
N VAL A 564 7.58 -25.38 -21.68
CA VAL A 564 6.21 -24.84 -21.63
C VAL A 564 6.25 -23.44 -20.99
N GLU A 565 5.29 -22.59 -21.34
CA GLU A 565 5.20 -21.18 -20.92
C GLU A 565 5.46 -20.97 -19.42
N ASN A 566 6.23 -19.91 -19.14
CA ASN A 566 6.54 -19.44 -17.79
C ASN A 566 5.28 -18.83 -17.15
N PRO A 567 4.99 -19.03 -15.85
CA PRO A 567 4.04 -18.19 -15.14
C PRO A 567 4.32 -16.70 -15.37
N ALA A 568 3.24 -15.90 -15.40
CA ALA A 568 3.29 -14.47 -15.67
C ALA A 568 4.42 -13.79 -14.86
N PRO A 569 5.48 -13.29 -15.52
CA PRO A 569 6.64 -12.78 -14.82
C PRO A 569 6.32 -11.46 -14.13
N SER A 570 6.82 -11.31 -12.90
CA SER A 570 6.65 -10.10 -12.09
C SER A 570 7.71 -9.03 -12.41
N LYS A 571 8.66 -9.29 -13.31
CA LYS A 571 9.85 -8.46 -13.50
C LYS A 571 10.34 -8.51 -14.93
N VAL A 572 10.89 -7.40 -15.45
CA VAL A 572 11.66 -7.36 -16.69
C VAL A 572 13.08 -6.90 -16.43
N ILE A 573 14.02 -7.45 -17.20
CA ILE A 573 15.44 -7.12 -17.15
C ILE A 573 15.83 -6.49 -18.46
N ILE A 574 16.53 -5.37 -18.42
CA ILE A 574 16.98 -4.64 -19.60
C ILE A 574 18.50 -4.55 -19.51
N THR A 575 19.20 -4.95 -20.57
CA THR A 575 20.66 -4.89 -20.63
C THR A 575 21.15 -4.77 -22.07
N ARG A 576 22.35 -4.22 -22.26
CA ARG A 576 23.08 -4.28 -23.55
C ARG A 576 24.09 -5.44 -23.61
N SER A 577 24.36 -6.09 -22.47
CA SER A 577 25.40 -7.13 -22.36
C SER A 577 24.83 -8.54 -22.46
N LEU A 578 25.36 -9.34 -23.41
CA LEU A 578 25.07 -10.77 -23.53
C LEU A 578 25.38 -11.53 -22.22
N ALA A 579 26.52 -11.24 -21.59
CA ALA A 579 26.91 -11.89 -20.34
C ALA A 579 25.95 -11.53 -19.20
N ALA A 580 25.51 -10.27 -19.13
CA ALA A 580 24.51 -9.84 -18.17
C ALA A 580 23.17 -10.53 -18.40
N ALA A 581 22.73 -10.66 -19.67
CA ALA A 581 21.52 -11.38 -20.04
C ALA A 581 21.56 -12.85 -19.57
N ILE A 582 22.65 -13.56 -19.87
CA ILE A 582 22.83 -14.96 -19.47
C ILE A 582 22.80 -15.12 -17.95
N LEU A 583 23.60 -14.33 -17.21
CA LEU A 583 23.62 -14.36 -15.74
C LEU A 583 22.24 -14.05 -15.13
N SER A 584 21.54 -13.12 -15.75
CA SER A 584 20.22 -12.64 -15.35
C SER A 584 19.10 -13.67 -15.58
N GLY A 585 19.32 -14.67 -16.45
CA GLY A 585 18.37 -15.77 -16.65
C GLY A 585 18.02 -16.52 -15.35
N SER A 586 18.91 -16.48 -14.35
CA SER A 586 18.64 -17.01 -13.01
C SER A 586 17.43 -16.35 -12.31
N TRP A 587 17.05 -15.12 -12.70
CA TRP A 587 15.89 -14.38 -12.17
C TRP A 587 14.57 -14.88 -12.72
N ARG A 588 14.62 -15.76 -13.73
CA ARG A 588 13.43 -16.31 -14.42
C ARG A 588 12.47 -15.23 -14.92
N SER A 589 13.02 -14.09 -15.31
CA SER A 589 12.32 -12.88 -15.74
C SER A 589 12.59 -12.65 -17.23
N PRO A 590 11.64 -12.12 -18.04
CA PRO A 590 11.93 -11.70 -19.40
C PRO A 590 13.13 -10.76 -19.45
N ILE A 591 13.99 -10.99 -20.44
CA ILE A 591 15.21 -10.24 -20.66
C ILE A 591 15.08 -9.53 -22.00
N VAL A 592 15.23 -8.22 -21.98
CA VAL A 592 15.33 -7.35 -23.15
C VAL A 592 16.81 -7.03 -23.34
N VAL A 593 17.33 -7.47 -24.47
CA VAL A 593 18.72 -7.19 -24.86
C VAL A 593 18.68 -6.07 -25.89
N LEU A 594 19.10 -4.88 -25.47
CA LEU A 594 19.21 -3.72 -26.35
C LEU A 594 20.52 -3.85 -27.12
N SER A 595 20.46 -3.97 -28.44
CA SER A 595 21.67 -4.01 -29.29
C SER A 595 22.40 -2.67 -29.24
N ASP A 596 23.72 -2.66 -29.37
CA ASP A 596 24.51 -1.42 -29.54
C ASP A 596 24.16 -0.68 -30.85
N GLU A 597 23.46 -1.36 -31.77
CA GLU A 597 23.04 -0.81 -33.07
C GLU A 597 21.74 0.01 -33.01
N ILE A 598 20.98 -0.03 -31.91
CA ILE A 598 19.74 0.75 -31.75
C ILE A 598 19.99 2.03 -30.94
N SER A 599 19.37 3.13 -31.37
CA SER A 599 19.51 4.43 -30.70
C SER A 599 18.87 4.41 -29.30
N ASP A 600 19.23 5.39 -28.47
CA ASP A 600 18.64 5.57 -27.14
C ASP A 600 17.12 5.81 -27.22
N GLU A 601 16.66 6.61 -28.18
CA GLU A 601 15.23 6.86 -28.43
C GLU A 601 14.48 5.58 -28.82
N GLN A 602 15.07 4.77 -29.72
CA GLN A 602 14.51 3.47 -30.11
C GLN A 602 14.48 2.49 -28.93
N SER A 603 15.51 2.53 -28.08
CA SER A 603 15.58 1.69 -26.87
C SER A 603 14.45 2.01 -25.89
N ILE A 604 14.12 3.30 -25.72
CA ILE A 604 13.00 3.75 -24.87
C ILE A 604 11.67 3.25 -25.42
N GLU A 605 11.45 3.34 -26.73
CA GLU A 605 10.22 2.90 -27.39
C GLU A 605 10.01 1.39 -27.23
N VAL A 606 11.04 0.58 -27.52
CA VAL A 606 11.00 -0.88 -27.34
C VAL A 606 10.63 -1.28 -25.91
N VAL A 607 11.23 -0.61 -24.92
CA VAL A 607 10.96 -0.89 -23.51
C VAL A 607 9.54 -0.50 -23.12
N ARG A 608 9.06 0.66 -23.59
CA ARG A 608 7.69 1.12 -23.35
C ARG A 608 6.67 0.14 -23.94
N ASP A 609 6.90 -0.33 -25.16
CA ASP A 609 6.01 -1.30 -25.83
C ASP A 609 5.95 -2.62 -25.09
N ILE A 610 7.08 -3.13 -24.60
CA ILE A 610 7.13 -4.35 -23.79
C ILE A 610 6.38 -4.16 -22.47
N LEU A 611 6.55 -3.03 -21.78
CA LEU A 611 5.83 -2.77 -20.53
C LEU A 611 4.31 -2.65 -20.75
N ASN A 612 3.90 -2.08 -21.89
CA ASN A 612 2.49 -2.03 -22.30
C ASN A 612 1.91 -3.41 -22.62
N LEU A 613 2.70 -4.28 -23.27
CA LEU A 613 2.31 -5.67 -23.56
C LEU A 613 2.15 -6.52 -22.30
N TYR A 614 2.86 -6.18 -21.22
CA TYR A 614 2.89 -6.94 -19.97
C TYR A 614 2.55 -6.04 -18.76
N PRO A 615 1.29 -5.57 -18.63
CA PRO A 615 0.88 -4.62 -17.59
C PRO A 615 0.98 -5.19 -16.15
N THR A 616 1.18 -6.50 -16.02
CA THR A 616 1.37 -7.18 -14.73
C THR A 616 2.81 -7.15 -14.21
N ILE A 617 3.78 -6.66 -14.99
CA ILE A 617 5.15 -6.49 -14.51
C ILE A 617 5.13 -5.56 -13.28
N ALA A 618 5.90 -5.93 -12.26
CA ALA A 618 5.99 -5.24 -10.98
C ALA A 618 7.30 -4.48 -10.76
N ALA A 619 8.34 -4.84 -11.51
CA ALA A 619 9.65 -4.25 -11.39
C ALA A 619 10.41 -4.28 -12.72
N VAL A 620 11.26 -3.30 -12.91
CA VAL A 620 12.23 -3.26 -14.01
C VAL A 620 13.62 -3.31 -13.39
N THR A 621 14.53 -4.09 -13.93
CA THR A 621 15.94 -3.99 -13.56
C THR A 621 16.77 -3.75 -14.77
N ILE A 622 17.62 -2.75 -14.69
CA ILE A 622 18.44 -2.34 -15.80
C ILE A 622 19.90 -2.52 -15.40
N ILE A 623 20.66 -3.09 -16.32
CA ILE A 623 22.04 -3.52 -16.09
C ILE A 623 22.92 -2.98 -17.20
N GLY A 624 23.81 -2.07 -16.84
CA GLY A 624 24.80 -1.44 -17.73
C GLY A 624 25.02 0.03 -17.40
N SER A 625 26.17 0.58 -17.81
CA SER A 625 26.49 2.01 -17.67
C SER A 625 25.86 2.88 -18.77
N ASP A 626 25.69 2.29 -19.96
CA ASP A 626 25.29 2.99 -21.19
C ASP A 626 23.79 2.81 -21.50
N ILE A 627 22.96 2.64 -20.46
CA ILE A 627 21.51 2.59 -20.62
C ILE A 627 20.92 3.94 -20.19
N PRO A 628 20.22 4.63 -21.09
CA PRO A 628 19.74 5.99 -20.84
C PRO A 628 18.94 6.11 -19.53
N ALA A 629 19.27 7.13 -18.73
CA ALA A 629 18.60 7.37 -17.46
C ALA A 629 17.13 7.82 -17.63
N ASP A 630 16.76 8.30 -18.82
CA ASP A 630 15.40 8.64 -19.22
C ASP A 630 14.57 7.42 -19.63
N LEU A 631 15.18 6.27 -19.90
CA LEU A 631 14.49 4.99 -20.07
C LEU A 631 13.67 4.60 -18.83
N TYR A 632 13.98 5.21 -17.67
CA TYR A 632 13.23 5.09 -16.42
C TYR A 632 12.31 6.29 -16.14
N VAL A 633 12.55 7.42 -16.81
CA VAL A 633 11.79 8.66 -16.67
C VAL A 633 10.62 8.60 -17.64
N GLY A 634 9.44 8.23 -17.16
CA GLY A 634 8.26 8.05 -18.01
C GLY A 634 7.80 6.61 -18.19
N ILE A 635 8.40 5.66 -17.45
CA ILE A 635 7.72 4.41 -17.02
C ILE A 635 6.74 4.71 -15.86
N SER A 636 6.72 5.97 -15.40
CA SER A 636 5.76 6.57 -14.46
C SER A 636 4.34 6.64 -15.01
#